data_AF-A0A7Y2JSR9-F1
#
_entry.id   AF-A0A7Y2JSR9-F1
#
_cell.length_a   1.000
_cell.length_b   1.000
_cell.length_c   1.000
_cell.angle_alpha   90.00
_cell.angle_beta   90.00
_cell.angle_gamma   90.00
#
_symmetry.space_group_name_H-M   'P 1'
#
loop_
_entity.id
_entity.type
_entity.pdbx_description
1 polymer ?
#
loop_
_entity_poly.entity_id
_entity_poly.type
_entity_poly.pdbx_seq_one_letter_code
_entity_poly.pdbx_strand_id
1 'polypeptide(L)'
;MILLRPLHRGLARSHRTWRGLIAAFGVLIAACGGGEELAGPVSGSLAVTVNGLVAGMNAAITVTGPGGYSQALSGSQTLPDLAPGQYTVAATDVTSGTGTYSPSLASQSVSVVAGDSPAAVTVAYALATGSLAVSITGLPAGTDADITVTGPGGFAAAVTGSATLANLGPGTYTVTAATVVVANSSYEAGVPIQTVAIAAAETPAAIGVDYLLATGTLDLTVTGLPGGVDAGVTVTGPGYSASVTATTTLTNIGAGTYTIDASNVVDGATTYIPNPTTQTASVTPGATSVATVTYLVAGPSSFNLVIDGMYVTQSVQTFDGAVPLVAGRDGLLRVFVRANQTNTETPDVRIRLYDNGSLTNTFTVNAPSSAVPTSISEGDLGASWNLALPAGLIQPGLEIIADVDPGNTIVELDDGDNAFPSSGSPQVQDVRVIGPFAVRFVPVIQDINGLTGNVTSGNTDQFLAVTQQLYPLESYDADVRAPYTYTDSIPIESDNATGTWSRVLSEINALRIADTSSRYYYGVVKTSYSGGIAGIGYVPGKASVGWDRLPSGSGVAAHEWGHNWGRNHAPCGGAGNPDPFYPYPGGLIGVWGYDLVSTSLVPPTAPDIMGYCSNDWISDYTYAGVLTHIATRFSVGGTAGARRPVLLVWGRVRAGVIELEPAFELDGAPRPPSTGGRYLLEGFRADGSRLFSYAFEPESVADAPDGEAHFAFTLPVAGDRPASLRATGPGGQAVATMKAGVPGAPGLQQGGGAAAQVRSLGADRVELRWDRSQFPMVLVRDPATRQILSFARGGTATIRTFARELDLVYSDGVRSSSARVAVPGR
;
A
#
# COMPACT_ATOMS: atom_id res chain seq x y z
N MET A 1 -8.95 8.91 27.29
CA MET A 1 -9.37 8.03 28.41
C MET A 1 -8.14 7.33 28.97
N ILE A 2 -7.39 8.02 29.84
CA ILE A 2 -6.62 7.42 30.93
C ILE A 2 -7.48 7.76 32.16
N LEU A 3 -7.94 6.74 32.88
CA LEU A 3 -8.82 6.88 34.04
C LEU A 3 -8.11 6.22 35.23
N LEU A 4 -7.64 7.04 36.16
CA LEU A 4 -7.27 6.63 37.51
C LEU A 4 -8.37 7.13 38.46
N ARG A 5 -8.75 6.25 39.37
CA ARG A 5 -9.88 6.31 40.30
C ARG A 5 -9.41 6.86 41.68
N PRO A 6 -10.30 6.99 42.69
CA PRO A 6 -10.61 8.26 43.37
C PRO A 6 -9.91 8.45 44.73
N LEU A 7 -9.98 9.68 45.27
CA LEU A 7 -9.50 10.04 46.61
C LEU A 7 -10.65 10.41 47.56
N HIS A 8 -10.54 9.84 48.76
CA HIS A 8 -11.42 9.96 49.92
C HIS A 8 -11.35 11.34 50.62
N ARG A 9 -12.50 11.75 51.19
CA ARG A 9 -12.60 12.72 52.29
C ARG A 9 -12.35 12.05 53.64
N GLY A 10 -11.80 12.83 54.58
CA GLY A 10 -12.14 12.72 56.01
C GLY A 10 -10.96 12.75 56.97
N LEU A 11 -10.74 13.90 57.62
CA LEU A 11 -9.82 14.10 58.73
C LEU A 11 -10.60 14.44 60.02
N ALA A 12 -10.21 13.74 61.10
CA ALA A 12 -10.29 14.06 62.55
C ALA A 12 -11.68 14.26 63.20
N ARG A 13 -12.13 13.38 64.11
CA ARG A 13 -11.77 13.20 65.56
C ARG A 13 -12.08 14.44 66.41
N SER A 14 -12.64 14.43 67.62
CA SER A 14 -13.28 13.48 68.56
C SER A 14 -13.81 14.38 69.70
N HIS A 15 -14.89 14.10 70.45
CA HIS A 15 -14.84 13.38 71.72
C HIS A 15 -16.24 13.29 72.37
N ARG A 16 -16.45 12.14 73.03
CA ARG A 16 -17.40 11.78 74.11
C ARG A 16 -17.39 12.83 75.27
N THR A 17 -18.38 13.00 76.17
CA THR A 17 -19.26 12.04 76.87
C THR A 17 -20.41 12.77 77.61
N TRP A 18 -21.53 12.06 77.66
CA TRP A 18 -22.62 11.95 78.65
C TRP A 18 -22.73 12.80 79.96
N ARG A 19 -23.93 13.42 80.08
CA ARG A 19 -24.88 13.57 81.22
C ARG A 19 -24.53 14.39 82.50
N GLY A 20 -25.17 15.58 82.59
CA GLY A 20 -26.23 15.91 83.56
C GLY A 20 -25.86 16.74 84.82
N LEU A 21 -26.52 17.89 85.06
CA LEU A 21 -26.81 18.49 86.40
C LEU A 21 -27.72 19.75 86.26
N ILE A 22 -29.00 19.75 86.67
CA ILE A 22 -29.65 20.09 87.97
C ILE A 22 -30.25 21.52 88.01
N ALA A 23 -31.43 21.59 88.66
CA ALA A 23 -32.21 22.75 89.10
C ALA A 23 -33.16 23.38 88.08
N ALA A 24 -34.34 23.87 88.44
CA ALA A 24 -35.30 23.58 89.51
C ALA A 24 -36.51 24.48 89.18
N PHE A 25 -37.69 24.09 89.66
CA PHE A 25 -38.98 24.80 89.53
C PHE A 25 -39.56 24.80 88.09
N GLY A 26 -40.85 24.51 87.88
CA GLY A 26 -41.96 24.71 88.80
C GLY A 26 -42.89 23.51 88.94
N VAL A 27 -43.29 23.28 90.19
CA VAL A 27 -44.69 23.36 90.64
C VAL A 27 -45.56 24.04 89.54
N LEU A 28 -46.60 23.41 89.00
CA LEU A 28 -47.91 23.42 89.61
C LEU A 28 -48.82 22.34 88.97
N ILE A 29 -49.32 21.46 89.83
CA ILE A 29 -50.75 21.12 90.00
C ILE A 29 -51.53 20.71 88.74
N ALA A 30 -51.76 19.40 88.65
CA ALA A 30 -52.98 18.85 88.10
C ALA A 30 -54.19 19.36 88.90
N ALA A 31 -55.17 19.97 88.24
CA ALA A 31 -56.47 20.26 88.83
C ALA A 31 -57.55 19.42 88.14
N CYS A 32 -57.83 18.25 88.74
CA CYS A 32 -59.15 17.62 88.66
C CYS A 32 -60.24 18.66 88.94
N GLY A 33 -61.42 18.48 88.33
CA GLY A 33 -62.71 19.05 88.73
C GLY A 33 -62.69 19.78 90.08
N GLY A 34 -62.39 21.10 90.11
CA GLY A 34 -62.29 22.05 88.98
C GLY A 34 -60.96 22.11 88.20
N GLY A 35 -60.88 22.00 86.87
CA GLY A 35 -61.89 21.71 85.84
C GLY A 35 -62.01 22.76 84.74
N GLU A 36 -61.02 22.90 83.85
CA GLU A 36 -61.19 23.18 82.40
C GLU A 36 -59.99 22.56 81.62
N GLU A 37 -60.29 21.81 80.57
CA GLU A 37 -59.40 20.92 79.80
C GLU A 37 -58.51 21.74 78.81
N LEU A 38 -57.23 22.00 79.12
CA LEU A 38 -56.29 22.58 78.15
C LEU A 38 -55.79 21.47 77.21
N ALA A 39 -56.40 21.42 76.02
CA ALA A 39 -56.00 20.54 74.93
C ALA A 39 -54.48 20.66 74.65
N GLY A 40 -53.76 19.54 74.60
CA GLY A 40 -52.42 19.51 73.99
C GLY A 40 -52.50 20.07 72.56
N PRO A 41 -51.40 20.60 71.97
CA PRO A 41 -51.47 21.26 70.67
C PRO A 41 -52.22 20.35 69.70
N VAL A 42 -53.42 20.76 69.31
CA VAL A 42 -54.25 19.98 68.38
C VAL A 42 -53.79 20.13 66.94
N SER A 43 -52.77 20.98 66.74
CA SER A 43 -52.13 21.30 65.48
C SER A 43 -50.60 21.15 65.56
N GLY A 44 -49.98 20.92 64.41
CA GLY A 44 -48.54 21.01 64.16
C GLY A 44 -48.24 22.09 63.13
N SER A 45 -47.01 22.13 62.63
CA SER A 45 -46.60 23.04 61.55
C SER A 45 -45.67 22.36 60.55
N LEU A 46 -45.59 22.91 59.33
CA LEU A 46 -44.74 22.41 58.24
C LEU A 46 -43.88 23.54 57.66
N ALA A 47 -42.56 23.42 57.78
CA ALA A 47 -41.59 24.30 57.14
C ALA A 47 -41.18 23.75 55.77
N VAL A 48 -41.58 24.46 54.71
CA VAL A 48 -41.18 24.15 53.33
C VAL A 48 -40.04 25.08 52.94
N THR A 49 -38.87 24.51 52.64
CA THR A 49 -37.69 25.26 52.15
C THR A 49 -37.55 25.07 50.65
N VAL A 50 -37.46 26.16 49.88
CA VAL A 50 -37.23 26.12 48.43
C VAL A 50 -35.80 26.54 48.12
N ASN A 51 -35.09 25.70 47.36
CA ASN A 51 -33.72 25.96 46.90
C ASN A 51 -33.59 25.77 45.38
N GLY A 52 -32.57 26.39 44.76
CA GLY A 52 -32.18 26.12 43.37
C GLY A 52 -32.96 26.87 42.29
N LEU A 53 -33.85 27.79 42.68
CA LEU A 53 -34.40 28.83 41.80
C LEU A 53 -33.55 30.10 41.88
N VAL A 54 -33.48 30.85 40.78
CA VAL A 54 -32.82 32.16 40.75
C VAL A 54 -33.58 33.16 41.61
N ALA A 55 -32.86 34.08 42.26
CA ALA A 55 -33.45 35.10 43.12
C ALA A 55 -34.53 35.91 42.36
N GLY A 56 -35.72 36.02 42.94
CA GLY A 56 -36.88 36.70 42.35
C GLY A 56 -37.85 35.79 41.59
N MET A 57 -37.52 34.50 41.38
CA MET A 57 -38.48 33.54 40.82
C MET A 57 -39.39 32.96 41.90
N ASN A 58 -40.68 32.87 41.58
CA ASN A 58 -41.66 32.22 42.43
C ASN A 58 -41.64 30.70 42.20
N ALA A 59 -41.55 29.94 43.28
CA ALA A 59 -41.76 28.49 43.25
C ALA A 59 -43.21 28.17 42.82
N ALA A 60 -43.41 27.01 42.20
CA ALA A 60 -44.75 26.51 41.88
C ALA A 60 -45.02 25.26 42.72
N ILE A 61 -45.42 25.48 43.97
CA ILE A 61 -45.61 24.40 44.95
C ILE A 61 -47.05 24.44 45.47
N THR A 62 -47.68 23.27 45.62
CA THR A 62 -48.97 23.09 46.29
C THR A 62 -48.83 22.07 47.41
N VAL A 63 -49.21 22.45 48.63
CA VAL A 63 -49.25 21.58 49.81
C VAL A 63 -50.69 21.18 50.08
N THR A 64 -50.97 19.88 50.06
CA THR A 64 -52.30 19.32 50.36
C THR A 64 -52.24 18.41 51.59
N GLY A 65 -53.34 18.25 52.33
CA GLY A 65 -53.34 17.46 53.56
C GLY A 65 -54.73 17.10 54.10
N PRO A 66 -54.81 16.60 55.35
CA PRO A 66 -56.05 16.16 55.98
C PRO A 66 -57.13 17.25 56.03
N GLY A 67 -58.40 16.84 56.06
CA GLY A 67 -59.53 17.76 56.13
C GLY A 67 -59.74 18.62 54.86
N GLY A 68 -59.10 18.26 53.74
CA GLY A 68 -59.18 19.02 52.49
C GLY A 68 -58.24 20.24 52.44
N TYR A 69 -57.24 20.30 53.32
CA TYR A 69 -56.25 21.37 53.31
C TYR A 69 -55.54 21.44 51.95
N SER A 70 -55.42 22.66 51.39
CA SER A 70 -54.67 22.92 50.16
C SER A 70 -54.14 24.35 50.17
N GLN A 71 -52.84 24.54 49.99
CA GLN A 71 -52.21 25.85 49.92
C GLN A 71 -51.11 25.89 48.86
N ALA A 72 -51.13 26.93 48.02
CA ALA A 72 -50.06 27.22 47.09
C ALA A 72 -48.95 28.04 47.77
N LEU A 73 -47.70 27.73 47.45
CA LEU A 73 -46.50 28.40 47.94
C LEU A 73 -45.66 28.91 46.78
N SER A 74 -45.27 30.18 46.84
CA SER A 74 -44.37 30.82 45.87
C SER A 74 -42.92 30.90 46.33
N GLY A 75 -42.59 30.39 47.51
CA GLY A 75 -41.25 30.41 48.09
C GLY A 75 -41.18 29.67 49.42
N SER A 76 -40.04 29.74 50.10
CA SER A 76 -39.87 29.12 51.41
C SER A 76 -40.85 29.72 52.43
N GLN A 77 -41.65 28.88 53.08
CA GLN A 77 -42.66 29.30 54.04
C GLN A 77 -42.87 28.23 55.12
N THR A 78 -43.12 28.68 56.35
CA THR A 78 -43.64 27.82 57.43
C THR A 78 -45.16 27.97 57.50
N LEU A 79 -45.86 26.85 57.43
CA LEU A 79 -47.31 26.73 57.54
C LEU A 79 -47.69 26.34 58.98
N PRO A 80 -48.23 27.26 59.80
CA PRO A 80 -48.66 26.96 61.16
C PRO A 80 -50.04 26.31 61.21
N ASP A 81 -50.44 25.84 62.39
CA ASP A 81 -51.80 25.40 62.73
C ASP A 81 -52.40 24.28 61.86
N LEU A 82 -51.56 23.35 61.42
CA LEU A 82 -51.92 22.21 60.58
C LEU A 82 -52.46 21.03 61.42
N ALA A 83 -53.56 20.41 61.01
CA ALA A 83 -54.05 19.20 61.66
C ALA A 83 -53.01 18.05 61.54
N PRO A 84 -52.72 17.27 62.59
CA PRO A 84 -51.79 16.15 62.50
C PRO A 84 -52.20 15.13 61.44
N GLY A 85 -51.26 14.71 60.60
CA GLY A 85 -51.49 13.75 59.53
C GLY A 85 -50.48 13.89 58.38
N GLN A 86 -50.72 13.17 57.29
CA GLN A 86 -49.85 13.18 56.12
C GLN A 86 -50.20 14.33 55.17
N TYR A 87 -49.20 15.13 54.83
CA TYR A 87 -49.27 16.21 53.85
C TYR A 87 -48.48 15.87 52.60
N THR A 88 -49.01 16.18 51.43
CA THR A 88 -48.34 16.02 50.14
C THR A 88 -47.92 17.39 49.62
N VAL A 89 -46.61 17.56 49.41
CA VAL A 89 -46.01 18.74 48.78
C VAL A 89 -45.73 18.40 47.31
N ALA A 90 -46.55 18.92 46.41
CA ALA A 90 -46.38 18.77 44.96
C ALA A 90 -45.69 20.02 44.40
N ALA A 91 -44.67 19.83 43.57
CA ALA A 91 -43.93 20.89 42.92
C ALA A 91 -43.96 20.69 41.40
N THR A 92 -44.14 21.76 40.64
CA THR A 92 -44.10 21.75 39.18
C THR A 92 -42.98 22.65 38.66
N ASP A 93 -42.62 22.46 37.39
CA ASP A 93 -41.60 23.26 36.69
C ASP A 93 -41.90 24.76 36.77
N VAL A 94 -40.83 25.55 36.85
CA VAL A 94 -40.87 27.02 36.81
C VAL A 94 -40.07 27.48 35.61
N THR A 95 -40.72 28.16 34.66
CA THR A 95 -40.08 28.67 33.44
C THR A 95 -39.84 30.17 33.53
N SER A 96 -38.66 30.63 33.11
CA SER A 96 -38.34 32.03 32.82
C SER A 96 -37.92 32.22 31.36
N GLY A 97 -37.63 33.46 30.97
CA GLY A 97 -36.96 33.74 29.69
C GLY A 97 -35.54 33.18 29.59
N THR A 98 -34.93 32.76 30.70
CA THR A 98 -33.54 32.24 30.75
C THR A 98 -33.46 30.73 30.92
N GLY A 99 -34.56 30.04 31.25
CA GLY A 99 -34.58 28.59 31.38
C GLY A 99 -35.80 28.04 32.12
N THR A 100 -36.04 26.74 31.99
CA THR A 100 -37.00 25.99 32.80
C THR A 100 -36.28 25.26 33.92
N TYR A 101 -36.73 25.48 35.16
CA TYR A 101 -36.22 24.82 36.36
C TYR A 101 -37.21 23.76 36.80
N SER A 102 -36.75 22.52 36.91
CA SER A 102 -37.59 21.38 37.32
C SER A 102 -37.29 20.98 38.76
N PRO A 103 -38.30 20.61 39.55
CA PRO A 103 -38.08 20.11 40.90
C PRO A 103 -37.46 18.71 40.82
N SER A 104 -36.43 18.48 41.64
CA SER A 104 -35.79 17.16 41.79
C SER A 104 -36.78 16.05 42.17
N LEU A 105 -37.85 16.39 42.89
CA LEU A 105 -39.00 15.53 43.16
C LEU A 105 -40.29 16.31 42.94
N ALA A 106 -41.13 15.85 42.00
CA ALA A 106 -42.41 16.49 41.70
C ALA A 106 -43.46 16.33 42.82
N SER A 107 -43.29 15.37 43.73
CA SER A 107 -44.16 15.18 44.88
C SER A 107 -43.42 14.53 46.05
N GLN A 108 -43.68 15.01 47.27
CA GLN A 108 -43.13 14.48 48.52
C GLN A 108 -44.24 14.37 49.57
N SER A 109 -44.20 13.35 50.43
CA SER A 109 -45.14 13.19 51.55
C SER A 109 -44.43 13.42 52.89
N VAL A 110 -45.06 14.20 53.78
CA VAL A 110 -44.50 14.62 55.07
C VAL A 110 -45.55 14.44 56.16
N SER A 111 -45.20 13.71 57.22
CA SER A 111 -46.10 13.53 58.36
C SER A 111 -45.94 14.70 59.32
N VAL A 112 -46.99 15.48 59.49
CA VAL A 112 -47.07 16.55 60.50
C VAL A 112 -47.67 15.96 61.77
N VAL A 113 -47.01 16.17 62.90
CA VAL A 113 -47.49 15.76 64.23
C VAL A 113 -47.80 17.00 65.06
N ALA A 114 -48.71 16.86 66.03
CA ALA A 114 -49.02 17.88 67.02
C ALA A 114 -47.76 18.29 67.80
N GLY A 115 -47.45 19.59 67.86
CA GLY A 115 -46.31 20.12 68.61
C GLY A 115 -45.68 21.39 68.03
N ASP A 116 -44.77 21.99 68.80
CA ASP A 116 -44.19 23.31 68.50
C ASP A 116 -43.05 23.31 67.46
N SER A 117 -42.51 22.13 67.13
CA SER A 117 -41.43 21.99 66.14
C SER A 117 -41.99 21.65 64.77
N PRO A 118 -41.73 22.46 63.73
CA PRO A 118 -42.25 22.18 62.40
C PRO A 118 -41.62 20.91 61.82
N ALA A 119 -42.44 20.07 61.19
CA ALA A 119 -41.94 19.10 60.22
C ALA A 119 -41.27 19.86 59.08
N ALA A 120 -40.18 19.34 58.51
CA ALA A 120 -39.40 20.04 57.51
C ALA A 120 -39.34 19.27 56.19
N VAL A 121 -39.46 19.99 55.08
CA VAL A 121 -39.30 19.44 53.73
C VAL A 121 -38.60 20.46 52.83
N THR A 122 -37.71 19.97 51.97
CA THR A 122 -36.99 20.80 51.01
C THR A 122 -37.46 20.47 49.60
N VAL A 123 -37.87 21.50 48.86
CA VAL A 123 -38.14 21.42 47.42
C VAL A 123 -36.95 22.05 46.70
N ALA A 124 -36.10 21.21 46.12
CA ALA A 124 -34.94 21.65 45.36
C ALA A 124 -35.26 21.63 43.86
N TYR A 125 -35.13 22.78 43.22
CA TYR A 125 -35.19 22.96 41.77
C TYR A 125 -33.80 22.88 41.15
N ALA A 126 -33.71 22.43 39.90
CA ALA A 126 -32.50 22.49 39.09
C ALA A 126 -32.86 22.97 37.69
N LEU A 127 -31.96 23.75 37.08
CA LEU A 127 -32.12 24.14 35.68
C LEU A 127 -32.17 22.90 34.80
N ALA A 128 -33.22 22.77 33.99
CA ALA A 128 -33.51 21.62 33.14
C ALA A 128 -33.24 21.90 31.66
N THR A 129 -33.09 23.16 31.25
CA THR A 129 -32.88 23.58 29.85
C THR A 129 -31.61 24.40 29.69
N GLY A 130 -31.06 24.44 28.48
CA GLY A 130 -30.00 25.35 28.05
C GLY A 130 -30.46 26.31 26.96
N SER A 131 -29.49 26.97 26.32
CA SER A 131 -29.72 27.85 25.17
C SER A 131 -28.58 27.74 24.14
N LEU A 132 -28.87 28.14 22.89
CA LEU A 132 -27.92 28.17 21.77
C LEU A 132 -27.86 29.56 21.16
N ALA A 133 -26.69 30.20 21.24
CA ALA A 133 -26.38 31.41 20.49
C ALA A 133 -25.82 31.05 19.11
N VAL A 134 -26.54 31.41 18.05
CA VAL A 134 -26.12 31.27 16.65
C VAL A 134 -25.63 32.63 16.18
N SER A 135 -24.35 32.73 15.81
CA SER A 135 -23.77 33.93 15.21
C SER A 135 -23.57 33.73 13.71
N ILE A 136 -24.17 34.60 12.90
CA ILE A 136 -24.15 34.53 11.44
C ILE A 136 -23.31 35.69 10.90
N THR A 137 -22.34 35.40 10.05
CA THR A 137 -21.51 36.41 9.38
C THR A 137 -21.39 36.14 7.88
N GLY A 138 -20.89 37.12 7.12
CA GLY A 138 -20.54 36.93 5.70
C GLY A 138 -21.67 37.15 4.67
N LEU A 139 -22.92 37.29 5.12
CA LEU A 139 -24.03 37.75 4.27
C LEU A 139 -24.06 39.28 4.16
N PRO A 140 -24.56 39.86 3.05
CA PRO A 140 -24.79 41.29 2.92
C PRO A 140 -25.75 41.84 3.98
N ALA A 141 -25.53 43.08 4.43
CA ALA A 141 -26.37 43.71 5.45
C ALA A 141 -27.84 43.74 5.04
N GLY A 142 -28.73 43.28 5.93
CA GLY A 142 -30.17 43.19 5.68
C GLY A 142 -30.63 41.90 4.96
N THR A 143 -29.73 40.95 4.71
CA THR A 143 -30.06 39.65 4.12
C THR A 143 -30.37 38.63 5.22
N ASP A 144 -31.51 37.95 5.09
CA ASP A 144 -31.86 36.82 5.94
C ASP A 144 -31.07 35.56 5.53
N ALA A 145 -30.50 34.87 6.52
CA ALA A 145 -29.93 33.55 6.33
C ALA A 145 -31.01 32.48 6.20
N ASP A 146 -30.71 31.37 5.51
CA ASP A 146 -31.56 30.18 5.48
C ASP A 146 -30.92 29.08 6.33
N ILE A 147 -31.17 29.13 7.64
CA ILE A 147 -30.64 28.15 8.60
C ILE A 147 -31.79 27.44 9.29
N THR A 148 -31.72 26.11 9.34
CA THR A 148 -32.61 25.29 10.16
C THR A 148 -31.81 24.65 11.30
N VAL A 149 -32.26 24.86 12.54
CA VAL A 149 -31.72 24.20 13.73
C VAL A 149 -32.68 23.09 14.16
N THR A 150 -32.22 21.85 14.16
CA THR A 150 -32.99 20.68 14.65
C THR A 150 -32.37 20.08 15.89
N GLY A 151 -33.16 19.41 16.73
CA GLY A 151 -32.67 18.86 17.99
C GLY A 151 -33.57 17.80 18.63
N PRO A 152 -33.26 17.40 19.88
CA PRO A 152 -34.02 16.38 20.61
C PRO A 152 -35.50 16.72 20.74
N GLY A 153 -36.34 15.69 20.89
CA GLY A 153 -37.80 15.86 21.07
C GLY A 153 -38.53 16.39 19.83
N GLY A 154 -37.89 16.35 18.65
CA GLY A 154 -38.47 16.88 17.41
C GLY A 154 -38.38 18.41 17.29
N PHE A 155 -37.50 19.05 18.07
CA PHE A 155 -37.28 20.48 17.95
C PHE A 155 -36.80 20.86 16.54
N ALA A 156 -37.39 21.90 15.97
CA ALA A 156 -36.97 22.52 14.73
C ALA A 156 -37.26 24.03 14.78
N ALA A 157 -36.27 24.86 14.42
CA ALA A 157 -36.42 26.30 14.34
C ALA A 157 -35.67 26.87 13.13
N ALA A 158 -36.29 27.80 12.41
CA ALA A 158 -35.62 28.60 11.40
C ALA A 158 -34.89 29.77 12.05
N VAL A 159 -33.67 30.06 11.59
CA VAL A 159 -32.83 31.15 12.08
C VAL A 159 -32.42 32.01 10.88
N THR A 160 -32.97 33.22 10.81
CA THR A 160 -32.71 34.15 9.69
C THR A 160 -31.65 35.20 10.01
N GLY A 161 -31.30 35.37 11.28
CA GLY A 161 -30.28 36.30 11.75
C GLY A 161 -29.61 35.80 13.03
N SER A 162 -28.49 36.42 13.41
CA SER A 162 -27.81 36.08 14.66
C SER A 162 -28.77 36.17 15.86
N ALA A 163 -28.98 35.08 16.57
CA ALA A 163 -30.01 34.97 17.60
C ALA A 163 -29.62 33.96 18.69
N THR A 164 -30.28 34.06 19.86
CA THR A 164 -30.18 33.06 20.92
C THR A 164 -31.50 32.30 21.04
N LEU A 165 -31.46 31.00 20.81
CA LEU A 165 -32.56 30.07 21.02
C LEU A 165 -32.55 29.60 22.47
N ALA A 166 -33.53 30.02 23.27
CA ALA A 166 -33.63 29.69 24.70
C ALA A 166 -34.54 28.47 24.96
N ASN A 167 -34.53 27.98 26.20
CA ASN A 167 -35.38 26.88 26.69
C ASN A 167 -35.22 25.57 25.90
N LEU A 168 -33.99 25.25 25.51
CA LEU A 168 -33.66 24.04 24.75
C LEU A 168 -33.38 22.87 25.70
N GLY A 169 -33.96 21.71 25.42
CA GLY A 169 -33.67 20.48 26.16
C GLY A 169 -32.20 20.06 25.98
N PRO A 170 -31.52 19.52 27.00
CA PRO A 170 -30.15 19.06 26.85
C PRO A 170 -30.01 17.97 25.78
N GLY A 171 -28.98 18.06 24.95
CA GLY A 171 -28.70 17.10 23.87
C GLY A 171 -27.99 17.74 22.68
N THR A 172 -27.86 16.98 21.60
CA THR A 172 -27.17 17.43 20.38
C THR A 172 -28.14 18.07 19.41
N TYR A 173 -27.83 19.29 18.98
CA TYR A 173 -28.56 20.03 17.97
C TYR A 173 -27.75 20.07 16.67
N THR A 174 -28.44 20.00 15.54
CA THR A 174 -27.86 20.10 14.20
C THR A 174 -28.27 21.43 13.58
N VAL A 175 -27.29 22.21 13.13
CA VAL A 175 -27.47 23.47 12.42
C VAL A 175 -27.18 23.22 10.95
N THR A 176 -28.20 23.34 10.11
CA THR A 176 -28.10 23.18 8.66
C THR A 176 -28.28 24.54 7.99
N ALA A 177 -27.26 25.01 7.30
CA ALA A 177 -27.23 26.27 6.57
C ALA A 177 -27.36 25.98 5.07
N ALA A 178 -28.38 26.55 4.43
CA ALA A 178 -28.61 26.45 3.00
C ALA A 178 -27.96 27.64 2.26
N THR A 179 -27.73 27.47 0.96
CA THR A 179 -27.22 28.53 0.09
C THR A 179 -28.19 29.71 0.03
N VAL A 180 -27.68 30.93 0.22
CA VAL A 180 -28.47 32.17 0.17
C VAL A 180 -28.16 32.94 -1.10
N VAL A 181 -29.17 33.24 -1.90
CA VAL A 181 -29.01 33.99 -3.16
C VAL A 181 -29.52 35.41 -2.99
N VAL A 182 -28.66 36.41 -3.22
CA VAL A 182 -29.01 37.84 -3.15
C VAL A 182 -28.70 38.49 -4.50
N ALA A 183 -29.73 39.01 -5.16
CA ALA A 183 -29.65 39.50 -6.53
C ALA A 183 -28.99 38.47 -7.47
N ASN A 184 -27.74 38.72 -7.90
CA ASN A 184 -26.95 37.86 -8.79
C ASN A 184 -25.70 37.28 -8.08
N SER A 185 -25.79 37.04 -6.78
CA SER A 185 -24.68 36.50 -5.99
C SER A 185 -25.19 35.41 -5.08
N SER A 186 -24.54 34.25 -5.14
CA SER A 186 -24.81 33.12 -4.26
C SER A 186 -23.81 33.11 -3.10
N TYR A 187 -24.29 32.90 -1.88
CA TYR A 187 -23.50 32.80 -0.67
C TYR A 187 -23.68 31.41 -0.05
N GLU A 188 -22.58 30.73 0.24
CA GLU A 188 -22.58 29.38 0.83
C GLU A 188 -21.91 29.40 2.20
N ALA A 189 -22.46 28.63 3.14
CA ALA A 189 -21.83 28.47 4.44
C ALA A 189 -20.55 27.63 4.31
N GLY A 190 -19.44 28.09 4.90
CA GLY A 190 -18.17 27.35 4.86
C GLY A 190 -18.28 25.93 5.45
N VAL A 191 -19.22 25.73 6.39
CA VAL A 191 -19.63 24.41 6.87
C VAL A 191 -21.17 24.34 6.87
N PRO A 192 -21.80 23.68 5.89
CA PRO A 192 -23.26 23.71 5.71
C PRO A 192 -24.03 22.87 6.74
N ILE A 193 -23.38 21.93 7.43
CA ILE A 193 -23.99 21.15 8.50
C ILE A 193 -23.03 21.10 9.68
N GLN A 194 -23.46 21.60 10.83
CA GLN A 194 -22.70 21.60 12.08
C GLN A 194 -23.53 21.00 13.21
N THR A 195 -22.87 20.49 14.25
CA THR A 195 -23.55 19.98 15.45
C THR A 195 -23.01 20.62 16.72
N VAL A 196 -23.88 20.85 17.70
CA VAL A 196 -23.54 21.48 18.99
C VAL A 196 -24.27 20.77 20.12
N ALA A 197 -23.54 20.47 21.20
CA ALA A 197 -24.13 19.89 22.40
C ALA A 197 -24.61 21.01 23.34
N ILE A 198 -25.88 20.97 23.71
CA ILE A 198 -26.48 21.88 24.69
C ILE A 198 -26.62 21.14 26.01
N ALA A 199 -26.10 21.74 27.08
CA ALA A 199 -26.31 21.29 28.46
C ALA A 199 -27.33 22.19 29.15
N ALA A 200 -27.93 21.70 30.24
CA ALA A 200 -28.73 22.57 31.12
C ALA A 200 -27.78 23.55 31.83
N ALA A 201 -27.78 24.81 31.36
CA ALA A 201 -26.86 25.85 31.80
C ALA A 201 -27.43 27.24 31.47
N GLU A 202 -27.09 28.23 32.29
CA GLU A 202 -27.49 29.63 32.07
C GLU A 202 -26.68 30.30 30.96
N THR A 203 -25.47 29.79 30.68
CA THR A 203 -24.61 30.28 29.60
C THR A 203 -24.96 29.58 28.28
N PRO A 204 -25.27 30.32 27.20
CA PRO A 204 -25.56 29.71 25.90
C PRO A 204 -24.36 28.93 25.35
N ALA A 205 -24.61 27.77 24.75
CA ALA A 205 -23.67 27.17 23.81
C ALA A 205 -23.58 28.08 22.58
N ALA A 206 -22.41 28.23 21.98
CA ALA A 206 -22.22 29.14 20.84
C ALA A 206 -21.84 28.36 19.58
N ILE A 207 -22.39 28.78 18.43
CA ILE A 207 -22.05 28.24 17.12
C ILE A 207 -22.01 29.35 16.07
N GLY A 208 -20.96 29.36 15.24
CA GLY A 208 -20.77 30.32 14.16
C GLY A 208 -21.16 29.74 12.80
N VAL A 209 -21.87 30.51 11.99
CA VAL A 209 -22.18 30.19 10.59
C VAL A 209 -21.67 31.33 9.73
N ASP A 210 -20.55 31.09 9.07
CA ASP A 210 -19.89 32.08 8.20
C ASP A 210 -20.22 31.75 6.74
N TYR A 211 -20.91 32.67 6.08
CA TYR A 211 -21.20 32.61 4.66
C TYR A 211 -20.09 33.23 3.84
N LEU A 212 -19.77 32.64 2.69
CA LEU A 212 -18.81 33.15 1.73
C LEU A 212 -19.51 33.32 0.40
N LEU A 213 -19.16 34.37 -0.34
CA LEU A 213 -19.57 34.51 -1.74
C LEU A 213 -19.05 33.28 -2.51
N ALA A 214 -19.92 32.61 -3.27
CA ALA A 214 -19.63 31.37 -3.96
C ALA A 214 -19.57 31.54 -5.49
N THR A 215 -19.99 32.69 -6.00
CA THR A 215 -20.10 32.97 -7.44
C THR A 215 -19.16 34.09 -7.89
N GLY A 216 -18.69 33.98 -9.13
CA GLY A 216 -17.91 35.02 -9.81
C GLY A 216 -18.51 35.37 -11.17
N THR A 217 -17.72 36.07 -11.98
CA THR A 217 -18.09 36.49 -13.35
C THR A 217 -17.04 36.02 -14.35
N LEU A 218 -17.47 35.59 -15.53
CA LEU A 218 -16.61 35.38 -16.71
C LEU A 218 -17.02 36.34 -17.81
N ASP A 219 -16.15 37.29 -18.12
CA ASP A 219 -16.31 38.19 -19.26
C ASP A 219 -15.65 37.55 -20.49
N LEU A 220 -16.48 37.07 -21.42
CA LEU A 220 -16.05 36.37 -22.62
C LEU A 220 -16.15 37.30 -23.82
N THR A 221 -15.00 37.72 -24.32
CA THR A 221 -14.89 38.55 -25.51
C THR A 221 -14.77 37.67 -26.74
N VAL A 222 -15.70 37.82 -27.70
CA VAL A 222 -15.65 37.16 -29.00
C VAL A 222 -15.38 38.20 -30.09
N THR A 223 -14.34 38.00 -30.88
CA THR A 223 -13.94 38.94 -31.94
C THR A 223 -13.63 38.20 -33.25
N GLY A 224 -13.56 38.93 -34.36
CA GLY A 224 -13.09 38.40 -35.65
C GLY A 224 -14.16 37.78 -36.57
N LEU A 225 -15.41 37.65 -36.11
CA LEU A 225 -16.56 37.31 -36.94
C LEU A 225 -17.19 38.56 -37.61
N PRO A 226 -17.78 38.42 -38.81
CA PRO A 226 -18.60 39.47 -39.42
C PRO A 226 -19.81 39.84 -38.55
N GLY A 227 -20.27 41.09 -38.67
CA GLY A 227 -21.46 41.55 -37.95
C GLY A 227 -22.71 40.73 -38.31
N GLY A 228 -23.35 40.14 -37.31
CA GLY A 228 -24.57 39.32 -37.47
C GLY A 228 -24.32 37.82 -37.61
N VAL A 229 -23.07 37.35 -37.55
CA VAL A 229 -22.71 35.93 -37.53
C VAL A 229 -22.56 35.46 -36.08
N ASP A 230 -23.30 34.41 -35.70
CA ASP A 230 -23.23 33.81 -34.37
C ASP A 230 -21.94 33.01 -34.19
N ALA A 231 -21.28 33.21 -33.05
CA ALA A 231 -20.14 32.41 -32.62
C ALA A 231 -20.57 31.00 -32.19
N GLY A 232 -19.70 30.02 -32.41
CA GLY A 232 -19.90 28.63 -32.01
C GLY A 232 -19.20 28.31 -30.68
N VAL A 233 -19.45 29.07 -29.62
CA VAL A 233 -18.74 28.88 -28.34
C VAL A 233 -19.65 28.19 -27.31
N THR A 234 -19.13 27.18 -26.62
CA THR A 234 -19.79 26.53 -25.47
C THR A 234 -18.91 26.69 -24.24
N VAL A 235 -19.49 27.22 -23.16
CA VAL A 235 -18.81 27.38 -21.88
C VAL A 235 -19.39 26.37 -20.90
N THR A 236 -18.54 25.49 -20.35
CA THR A 236 -18.94 24.43 -19.42
C THR A 236 -18.11 24.49 -18.14
N GLY A 237 -18.75 24.32 -16.98
CA GLY A 237 -18.11 24.35 -15.66
C GLY A 237 -18.96 23.66 -14.59
N PRO A 238 -18.60 23.77 -13.29
CA PRO A 238 -19.31 23.09 -12.21
C PRO A 238 -20.81 23.42 -12.18
N GLY A 239 -21.65 22.47 -12.61
CA GLY A 239 -23.11 22.63 -12.67
C GLY A 239 -23.61 23.64 -13.70
N TYR A 240 -22.76 24.10 -14.63
CA TYR A 240 -23.06 25.16 -15.58
C TYR A 240 -22.70 24.76 -17.01
N SER A 241 -23.58 25.06 -17.97
CA SER A 241 -23.31 24.96 -19.40
C SER A 241 -24.11 26.01 -20.16
N ALA A 242 -23.46 26.75 -21.06
CA ALA A 242 -24.11 27.76 -21.89
C ALA A 242 -23.47 27.88 -23.27
N SER A 243 -24.31 28.03 -24.30
CA SER A 243 -23.86 28.43 -25.63
C SER A 243 -23.75 29.96 -25.71
N VAL A 244 -22.65 30.45 -26.28
CA VAL A 244 -22.32 31.87 -26.41
C VAL A 244 -22.16 32.20 -27.89
N THR A 245 -23.04 33.06 -28.39
CA THR A 245 -23.09 33.44 -29.81
C THR A 245 -22.45 34.80 -30.10
N ALA A 246 -22.09 35.58 -29.08
CA ALA A 246 -21.42 36.87 -29.20
C ALA A 246 -20.69 37.22 -27.88
N THR A 247 -19.89 38.28 -27.88
CA THR A 247 -19.30 38.83 -26.65
C THR A 247 -20.36 38.97 -25.56
N THR A 248 -20.12 38.33 -24.41
CA THR A 248 -21.07 38.29 -23.30
C THR A 248 -20.36 38.20 -21.96
N THR A 249 -21.04 38.65 -20.92
CA THR A 249 -20.58 38.53 -19.55
C THR A 249 -21.46 37.50 -18.83
N LEU A 250 -20.88 36.34 -18.50
CA LEU A 250 -21.53 35.28 -17.74
C LEU A 250 -21.40 35.60 -16.24
N THR A 251 -22.49 36.04 -15.64
CA THR A 251 -22.54 36.44 -14.23
C THR A 251 -23.16 35.35 -13.37
N ASN A 252 -22.88 35.38 -12.06
CA ASN A 252 -23.47 34.46 -11.07
C ASN A 252 -23.17 32.98 -11.36
N ILE A 253 -22.01 32.69 -11.94
CA ILE A 253 -21.56 31.32 -12.20
C ILE A 253 -20.69 30.87 -11.02
N GLY A 254 -20.84 29.60 -10.60
CA GLY A 254 -20.15 29.06 -9.43
C GLY A 254 -18.63 29.15 -9.57
N ALA A 255 -17.91 29.41 -8.48
CA ALA A 255 -16.46 29.42 -8.51
C ALA A 255 -15.89 28.07 -8.96
N GLY A 256 -14.85 28.10 -9.79
CA GLY A 256 -14.26 26.90 -10.37
C GLY A 256 -13.64 27.16 -11.73
N THR A 257 -13.12 26.11 -12.35
CA THR A 257 -12.54 26.17 -13.68
C THR A 257 -13.61 25.91 -14.74
N TYR A 258 -13.70 26.79 -15.72
CA TYR A 258 -14.60 26.71 -16.86
C TYR A 258 -13.80 26.39 -18.11
N THR A 259 -14.26 25.43 -18.90
CA THR A 259 -13.78 25.13 -20.24
C THR A 259 -14.60 25.94 -21.25
N ILE A 260 -13.91 26.64 -22.13
CA ILE A 260 -14.47 27.45 -23.21
C ILE A 260 -14.06 26.75 -24.49
N ASP A 261 -15.02 26.11 -25.14
CA ASP A 261 -14.81 25.32 -26.35
C ASP A 261 -15.46 26.05 -27.53
N ALA A 262 -14.66 26.39 -28.53
CA ALA A 262 -15.05 27.19 -29.67
C ALA A 262 -14.94 26.34 -30.94
N SER A 263 -16.03 26.24 -31.69
CA SER A 263 -16.07 25.56 -32.98
C SER A 263 -15.89 26.53 -34.13
N ASN A 264 -15.44 25.99 -35.27
CA ASN A 264 -15.44 26.71 -36.55
C ASN A 264 -16.83 27.25 -36.88
N VAL A 265 -16.87 28.44 -37.46
CA VAL A 265 -18.09 29.12 -37.90
C VAL A 265 -18.02 29.31 -39.40
N VAL A 266 -19.05 28.87 -40.13
CA VAL A 266 -19.11 29.00 -41.59
C VAL A 266 -20.12 30.09 -41.95
N ASP A 267 -19.66 31.11 -42.67
CA ASP A 267 -20.52 32.16 -43.25
C ASP A 267 -20.30 32.21 -44.77
N GLY A 268 -21.31 31.74 -45.52
CA GLY A 268 -21.22 31.58 -46.96
C GLY A 268 -20.13 30.58 -47.39
N ALA A 269 -19.10 31.08 -48.08
CA ALA A 269 -17.94 30.28 -48.52
C ALA A 269 -16.71 30.44 -47.62
N THR A 270 -16.81 31.25 -46.57
CA THR A 270 -15.70 31.57 -45.67
C THR A 270 -15.85 30.77 -44.38
N THR A 271 -14.79 30.06 -43.98
CA THR A 271 -14.71 29.41 -42.67
C THR A 271 -13.91 30.31 -41.74
N TYR A 272 -14.40 30.50 -40.52
CA TYR A 272 -13.75 31.24 -39.46
C TYR A 272 -13.30 30.23 -38.40
N ILE A 273 -12.01 30.21 -38.10
CA ILE A 273 -11.39 29.31 -37.13
C ILE A 273 -11.17 30.09 -35.84
N PRO A 274 -11.67 29.61 -34.69
CA PRO A 274 -11.45 30.26 -33.41
C PRO A 274 -10.04 30.01 -32.89
N ASN A 275 -9.41 31.06 -32.40
CA ASN A 275 -8.15 31.02 -31.67
C ASN A 275 -8.36 31.63 -30.26
N PRO A 276 -8.15 30.86 -29.18
CA PRO A 276 -7.93 29.41 -29.18
C PRO A 276 -9.22 28.63 -29.48
N THR A 277 -9.12 27.40 -30.00
CA THR A 277 -10.26 26.47 -30.16
C THR A 277 -10.78 25.98 -28.81
N THR A 278 -9.89 25.81 -27.84
CA THR A 278 -10.27 25.47 -26.47
C THR A 278 -9.38 26.19 -25.46
N GLN A 279 -9.97 26.69 -24.37
CA GLN A 279 -9.22 27.30 -23.27
C GLN A 279 -9.95 27.14 -21.94
N THR A 280 -9.24 27.37 -20.84
CA THR A 280 -9.83 27.34 -19.50
C THR A 280 -9.74 28.70 -18.82
N ALA A 281 -10.80 29.11 -18.15
CA ALA A 281 -10.82 30.29 -17.28
C ALA A 281 -11.19 29.88 -15.85
N SER A 282 -10.41 30.33 -14.86
CA SER A 282 -10.73 30.11 -13.44
C SER A 282 -11.58 31.25 -12.93
N VAL A 283 -12.80 30.98 -12.51
CA VAL A 283 -13.71 31.96 -11.90
C VAL A 283 -13.55 31.89 -10.40
N THR A 284 -13.17 33.02 -9.79
CA THR A 284 -13.06 33.15 -8.33
C THR A 284 -14.21 33.98 -7.77
N PRO A 285 -14.62 33.77 -6.51
CA PRO A 285 -15.74 34.51 -5.94
C PRO A 285 -15.54 36.03 -5.98
N GLY A 286 -16.56 36.74 -6.47
CA GLY A 286 -16.58 38.21 -6.53
C GLY A 286 -15.62 38.85 -7.52
N ALA A 287 -14.83 38.06 -8.26
CA ALA A 287 -13.95 38.55 -9.30
C ALA A 287 -14.58 38.39 -10.69
N THR A 288 -14.05 39.16 -11.64
CA THR A 288 -14.30 38.97 -13.07
C THR A 288 -13.07 38.35 -13.71
N SER A 289 -13.22 37.14 -14.20
CA SER A 289 -12.25 36.48 -15.05
C SER A 289 -12.51 36.88 -16.50
N VAL A 290 -11.47 37.05 -17.29
CA VAL A 290 -11.58 37.46 -18.69
C VAL A 290 -11.07 36.33 -19.58
N ALA A 291 -11.79 36.06 -20.66
CA ALA A 291 -11.36 35.16 -21.71
C ALA A 291 -11.68 35.78 -23.07
N THR A 292 -10.82 35.53 -24.06
CA THR A 292 -11.02 36.02 -25.42
C THR A 292 -10.98 34.86 -26.40
N VAL A 293 -11.93 34.81 -27.31
CA VAL A 293 -11.92 33.94 -28.50
C VAL A 293 -11.88 34.83 -29.73
N THR A 294 -10.84 34.69 -30.54
CA THR A 294 -10.66 35.45 -31.76
C THR A 294 -10.85 34.53 -32.96
N TYR A 295 -11.87 34.79 -33.77
CA TYR A 295 -12.09 34.09 -35.03
C TYR A 295 -11.24 34.71 -36.13
N LEU A 296 -10.37 33.91 -36.74
CA LEU A 296 -9.61 34.31 -37.91
C LEU A 296 -10.27 33.73 -39.16
N VAL A 297 -10.24 34.46 -40.26
CA VAL A 297 -10.60 33.88 -41.56
C VAL A 297 -9.61 32.75 -41.82
N ALA A 298 -10.12 31.53 -42.01
CA ALA A 298 -9.32 30.43 -42.52
C ALA A 298 -8.74 30.91 -43.86
N GLY A 299 -7.44 31.25 -43.86
CA GLY A 299 -6.71 31.32 -45.11
C GLY A 299 -6.83 29.95 -45.79
N PRO A 300 -6.61 29.83 -47.11
CA PRO A 300 -6.33 28.54 -47.70
C PRO A 300 -4.96 28.06 -47.17
N SER A 301 -4.93 27.60 -45.92
CA SER A 301 -3.83 26.82 -45.38
C SER A 301 -4.06 25.39 -45.82
N SER A 302 -3.15 24.86 -46.63
CA SER A 302 -3.05 23.42 -46.81
C SER A 302 -2.17 22.78 -45.74
N PHE A 303 -1.63 23.55 -44.79
CA PHE A 303 -0.69 23.08 -43.78
C PHE A 303 -1.46 22.59 -42.54
N ASN A 304 -1.10 21.43 -42.00
CA ASN A 304 -1.66 20.89 -40.77
C ASN A 304 -0.60 20.18 -39.97
N LEU A 305 -0.61 20.35 -38.66
CA LEU A 305 0.04 19.52 -37.67
C LEU A 305 -0.98 18.54 -37.09
N VAL A 306 -0.48 17.43 -36.55
CA VAL A 306 -1.29 16.48 -35.80
C VAL A 306 -0.35 15.73 -34.88
N ILE A 307 -0.77 15.44 -33.65
CA ILE A 307 -0.04 14.48 -32.81
C ILE A 307 -0.53 13.07 -33.18
N ASP A 308 0.32 12.30 -33.84
CA ASP A 308 0.01 10.96 -34.36
C ASP A 308 0.07 9.90 -33.25
N GLY A 309 0.89 10.13 -32.22
CA GLY A 309 1.05 9.20 -31.11
C GLY A 309 1.89 9.75 -29.97
N MET A 310 1.79 9.08 -28.82
CA MET A 310 2.57 9.37 -27.62
C MET A 310 2.77 8.10 -26.81
N TYR A 311 3.98 7.89 -26.26
CA TYR A 311 4.23 6.82 -25.30
C TYR A 311 5.34 7.17 -24.30
N VAL A 312 5.33 6.50 -23.16
CA VAL A 312 6.45 6.49 -22.19
C VAL A 312 7.22 5.18 -22.35
N THR A 313 8.55 5.27 -22.44
CA THR A 313 9.44 4.09 -22.49
C THR A 313 10.42 4.08 -21.32
N GLN A 314 10.58 2.92 -20.68
CA GLN A 314 11.56 2.68 -19.61
C GLN A 314 12.70 1.73 -20.04
N SER A 315 12.48 0.97 -21.11
CA SER A 315 13.50 0.13 -21.75
C SER A 315 13.06 -0.30 -23.15
N VAL A 316 11.79 -0.67 -23.32
CA VAL A 316 11.14 -1.04 -24.59
C VAL A 316 9.68 -0.59 -24.58
N GLN A 317 9.15 -0.20 -25.74
CA GLN A 317 7.76 0.24 -25.87
C GLN A 317 7.23 0.00 -27.29
N THR A 318 5.94 -0.32 -27.40
CA THR A 318 5.22 -0.36 -28.68
C THR A 318 4.69 1.05 -29.01
N PHE A 319 4.47 1.37 -30.29
CA PHE A 319 4.02 2.71 -30.67
C PHE A 319 2.68 3.12 -30.04
N ASP A 320 1.80 2.15 -29.77
CA ASP A 320 0.50 2.35 -29.11
C ASP A 320 0.59 2.39 -27.57
N GLY A 321 1.78 2.25 -26.99
CA GLY A 321 1.99 2.36 -25.54
C GLY A 321 1.49 1.13 -24.75
N ALA A 322 1.52 -0.06 -25.35
CA ALA A 322 0.96 -1.27 -24.75
C ALA A 322 1.87 -1.94 -23.71
N VAL A 323 3.17 -1.61 -23.66
CA VAL A 323 4.09 -2.15 -22.64
C VAL A 323 3.83 -1.44 -21.31
N PRO A 324 3.43 -2.15 -20.24
CA PRO A 324 3.16 -1.52 -18.96
C PRO A 324 4.43 -0.93 -18.34
N LEU A 325 4.27 0.19 -17.65
CA LEU A 325 5.33 0.88 -16.93
C LEU A 325 5.48 0.30 -15.52
N VAL A 326 6.68 0.43 -14.95
CA VAL A 326 6.94 0.11 -13.53
C VAL A 326 7.05 1.41 -12.74
N ALA A 327 6.28 1.50 -11.65
CA ALA A 327 6.30 2.63 -10.75
C ALA A 327 7.71 2.87 -10.17
N GLY A 328 8.08 4.13 -9.96
CA GLY A 328 9.36 4.46 -9.34
C GLY A 328 10.59 4.25 -10.22
N ARG A 329 10.42 4.09 -11.54
CA ARG A 329 11.51 4.08 -12.52
C ARG A 329 11.42 5.29 -13.44
N ASP A 330 12.57 5.87 -13.75
CA ASP A 330 12.69 6.92 -14.77
C ASP A 330 12.19 6.40 -16.12
N GLY A 331 11.68 7.31 -16.95
CA GLY A 331 11.25 7.00 -18.31
C GLY A 331 11.42 8.19 -19.25
N LEU A 332 11.27 7.94 -20.55
CA LEU A 332 11.21 8.97 -21.58
C LEU A 332 9.80 9.00 -22.17
N LEU A 333 9.11 10.13 -22.04
CA LEU A 333 7.90 10.42 -22.79
C LEU A 333 8.28 10.96 -24.17
N ARG A 334 7.72 10.37 -25.23
CA ARG A 334 7.91 10.80 -26.61
C ARG A 334 6.56 11.18 -27.21
N VAL A 335 6.47 12.37 -27.80
CA VAL A 335 5.30 12.88 -28.51
C VAL A 335 5.65 13.04 -29.99
N PHE A 336 4.85 12.45 -30.86
CA PHE A 336 5.11 12.36 -32.30
C PHE A 336 4.19 13.28 -33.09
N VAL A 337 4.65 14.50 -33.36
CA VAL A 337 3.95 15.46 -34.21
C VAL A 337 4.27 15.18 -35.68
N ARG A 338 3.27 15.20 -36.54
CA ARG A 338 3.39 15.06 -37.99
C ARG A 338 2.79 16.26 -38.70
N ALA A 339 3.51 16.79 -39.68
CA ALA A 339 2.97 17.75 -40.63
C ALA A 339 2.44 17.02 -41.88
N ASN A 340 1.45 17.59 -42.56
CA ASN A 340 0.95 17.03 -43.82
C ASN A 340 1.79 17.41 -45.06
N GLN A 341 2.71 18.38 -44.94
CA GLN A 341 3.60 18.83 -46.02
C GLN A 341 4.95 19.35 -45.48
N THR A 342 5.95 19.45 -46.37
CA THR A 342 7.26 20.02 -46.04
C THR A 342 7.11 21.45 -45.52
N ASN A 343 7.85 21.76 -44.45
CA ASN A 343 7.71 23.02 -43.72
C ASN A 343 9.03 23.43 -43.05
N THR A 344 9.00 24.58 -42.38
CA THR A 344 10.06 25.09 -41.50
C THR A 344 9.50 25.52 -40.16
N GLU A 345 8.37 24.95 -39.76
CA GLU A 345 7.68 25.30 -38.52
C GLU A 345 8.35 24.59 -37.34
N THR A 346 8.38 25.28 -36.19
CA THR A 346 9.00 24.79 -34.96
C THR A 346 8.02 24.94 -33.79
N PRO A 347 6.91 24.19 -33.77
CA PRO A 347 5.92 24.29 -32.71
C PRO A 347 6.46 23.79 -31.38
N ASP A 348 6.04 24.45 -30.30
CA ASP A 348 6.16 23.90 -28.96
C ASP A 348 5.08 22.82 -28.74
N VAL A 349 5.37 21.83 -27.90
CA VAL A 349 4.39 20.86 -27.41
C VAL A 349 4.20 21.07 -25.92
N ARG A 350 2.96 21.31 -25.49
CA ARG A 350 2.57 21.35 -24.08
C ARG A 350 2.19 19.94 -23.62
N ILE A 351 2.77 19.48 -22.52
CA ILE A 351 2.48 18.19 -21.89
C ILE A 351 1.92 18.45 -20.51
N ARG A 352 0.78 17.84 -20.19
CA ARG A 352 0.14 17.92 -18.87
C ARG A 352 0.04 16.53 -18.26
N LEU A 353 0.51 16.41 -17.02
CA LEU A 353 0.44 15.17 -16.24
C LEU A 353 -0.63 15.31 -15.17
N TYR A 354 -1.40 14.25 -14.99
CA TYR A 354 -2.44 14.16 -13.96
C TYR A 354 -2.18 12.95 -13.07
N ASP A 355 -2.62 13.06 -11.82
CA ASP A 355 -2.68 11.97 -10.85
C ASP A 355 -4.15 11.80 -10.44
N ASN A 356 -4.77 10.67 -10.84
CA ASN A 356 -6.16 10.34 -10.57
C ASN A 356 -7.13 11.51 -10.94
N GLY A 357 -6.98 12.04 -12.15
CA GLY A 357 -7.74 13.17 -12.68
C GLY A 357 -7.34 14.56 -12.17
N SER A 358 -6.40 14.68 -11.24
CA SER A 358 -5.89 15.98 -10.76
C SER A 358 -4.63 16.40 -11.52
N LEU A 359 -4.64 17.58 -12.15
CA LEU A 359 -3.45 18.13 -12.82
C LEU A 359 -2.32 18.34 -11.80
N THR A 360 -1.17 17.72 -12.02
CA THR A 360 0.01 17.85 -11.14
C THR A 360 1.12 18.67 -11.79
N ASN A 361 1.31 18.54 -13.10
CA ASN A 361 2.43 19.16 -13.81
C ASN A 361 2.03 19.65 -15.20
N THR A 362 2.67 20.72 -15.65
CA THR A 362 2.62 21.21 -17.03
C THR A 362 4.04 21.49 -17.49
N PHE A 363 4.41 20.93 -18.64
CA PHE A 363 5.69 21.11 -19.29
C PHE A 363 5.48 21.69 -20.69
N THR A 364 6.42 22.51 -21.15
CA THR A 364 6.52 22.93 -22.54
C THR A 364 7.83 22.36 -23.09
N VAL A 365 7.73 21.60 -24.18
CA VAL A 365 8.87 21.01 -24.88
C VAL A 365 9.02 21.75 -26.21
N ASN A 366 10.19 22.33 -26.45
CA ASN A 366 10.46 23.05 -27.68
C ASN A 366 10.72 22.08 -28.84
N ALA A 367 10.50 22.52 -30.08
CA ALA A 367 10.80 21.75 -31.27
C ALA A 367 12.27 21.22 -31.26
N PRO A 368 12.48 19.91 -31.46
CA PRO A 368 13.81 19.30 -31.43
C PRO A 368 14.64 19.60 -32.69
N SER A 369 13.99 20.05 -33.76
CA SER A 369 14.59 20.32 -35.08
C SER A 369 13.92 21.52 -35.75
N SER A 370 14.42 21.93 -36.92
CA SER A 370 13.99 23.15 -37.63
C SER A 370 12.75 22.96 -38.52
N ALA A 371 12.09 21.81 -38.45
CA ALA A 371 10.89 21.49 -39.21
C ALA A 371 10.14 20.32 -38.56
N VAL A 372 8.82 20.29 -38.68
CA VAL A 372 8.02 19.13 -38.25
C VAL A 372 8.11 18.02 -39.31
N PRO A 373 8.38 16.75 -38.92
CA PRO A 373 8.41 15.63 -39.86
C PRO A 373 7.08 15.41 -40.60
N THR A 374 7.15 14.98 -41.87
CA THR A 374 5.95 14.63 -42.65
C THR A 374 5.50 13.18 -42.49
N SER A 375 6.27 12.37 -41.76
CA SER A 375 5.99 10.98 -41.42
C SER A 375 6.59 10.66 -40.06
N ILE A 376 5.98 9.73 -39.32
CA ILE A 376 6.51 9.30 -38.04
C ILE A 376 7.82 8.53 -38.22
N SER A 377 8.81 8.86 -37.40
CA SER A 377 10.12 8.22 -37.36
C SER A 377 10.53 7.99 -35.91
N GLU A 378 10.16 6.83 -35.37
CA GLU A 378 10.55 6.45 -34.01
C GLU A 378 12.07 6.34 -33.84
N GLY A 379 12.81 6.02 -34.91
CA GLY A 379 14.26 5.84 -34.90
C GLY A 379 15.09 7.11 -34.83
N ASP A 380 14.45 8.28 -34.72
CA ASP A 380 15.12 9.58 -34.64
C ASP A 380 14.58 10.39 -33.46
N LEU A 381 15.44 10.70 -32.48
CA LEU A 381 15.07 11.56 -31.35
C LEU A 381 14.82 13.01 -31.78
N GLY A 382 15.36 13.44 -32.93
CA GLY A 382 15.10 14.75 -33.53
C GLY A 382 13.74 14.86 -34.24
N ALA A 383 13.03 13.73 -34.37
CA ALA A 383 11.71 13.64 -35.01
C ALA A 383 10.56 13.50 -33.99
N SER A 384 10.83 13.67 -32.69
CA SER A 384 9.82 13.62 -31.62
C SER A 384 10.14 14.61 -30.50
N TRP A 385 9.10 15.10 -29.83
CA TRP A 385 9.23 15.96 -28.65
C TRP A 385 9.41 15.05 -27.44
N ASN A 386 10.59 15.11 -26.82
CA ASN A 386 10.99 14.16 -25.80
C ASN A 386 11.06 14.85 -24.43
N LEU A 387 10.40 14.27 -23.43
CA LEU A 387 10.44 14.71 -22.05
C LEU A 387 10.95 13.58 -21.15
N ALA A 388 12.07 13.81 -20.47
CA ALA A 388 12.51 12.91 -19.41
C ALA A 388 11.54 13.00 -18.23
N LEU A 389 10.99 11.85 -17.82
CA LEU A 389 10.10 11.71 -16.69
C LEU A 389 10.87 11.05 -15.52
N PRO A 390 11.16 11.78 -14.44
CA PRO A 390 11.73 11.20 -13.24
C PRO A 390 10.80 10.16 -12.61
N ALA A 391 11.40 9.16 -11.94
CA ALA A 391 10.75 8.06 -11.23
C ALA A 391 9.57 8.50 -10.33
N GLY A 392 9.69 9.65 -9.67
CA GLY A 392 8.66 10.19 -8.78
C GLY A 392 7.36 10.59 -9.50
N LEU A 393 7.40 10.82 -10.82
CA LEU A 393 6.23 11.16 -11.63
C LEU A 393 5.54 9.92 -12.23
N ILE A 394 6.22 8.78 -12.29
CA ILE A 394 5.66 7.53 -12.85
C ILE A 394 5.10 6.71 -11.69
N GLN A 395 3.83 6.94 -11.39
CA GLN A 395 3.08 6.30 -10.30
C GLN A 395 1.71 5.81 -10.80
N PRO A 396 1.09 4.81 -10.13
CA PRO A 396 -0.30 4.42 -10.43
C PRO A 396 -1.24 5.63 -10.36
N GLY A 397 -2.09 5.80 -11.37
CA GLY A 397 -2.95 6.98 -11.50
C GLY A 397 -2.41 8.05 -12.45
N LEU A 398 -1.21 7.86 -13.02
CA LEU A 398 -0.65 8.74 -14.03
C LEU A 398 -1.54 8.79 -15.29
N GLU A 399 -1.92 10.00 -15.69
CA GLU A 399 -2.59 10.28 -16.97
C GLU A 399 -1.86 11.40 -17.71
N ILE A 400 -1.81 11.33 -19.04
CA ILE A 400 -1.02 12.26 -19.86
C ILE A 400 -1.85 12.78 -21.03
N ILE A 401 -1.80 14.09 -21.26
CA ILE A 401 -2.28 14.73 -22.48
C ILE A 401 -1.20 15.65 -23.05
N ALA A 402 -1.09 15.70 -24.37
CA ALA A 402 -0.20 16.60 -25.09
C ALA A 402 -0.97 17.44 -26.10
N ASP A 403 -0.56 18.70 -26.28
CA ASP A 403 -1.09 19.61 -27.32
C ASP A 403 0.07 20.23 -28.09
N VAL A 404 0.04 20.18 -29.43
CA VAL A 404 1.00 20.89 -30.29
C VAL A 404 0.51 22.31 -30.58
N ASP A 405 1.45 23.24 -30.75
CA ASP A 405 1.19 24.68 -30.92
C ASP A 405 0.15 25.23 -29.92
N PRO A 406 0.40 25.09 -28.60
CA PRO A 406 -0.55 25.48 -27.57
C PRO A 406 -0.84 27.00 -27.55
N GLY A 407 -0.01 27.80 -28.22
CA GLY A 407 -0.20 29.24 -28.40
C GLY A 407 -1.01 29.60 -29.65
N ASN A 408 -1.35 28.61 -30.49
CA ASN A 408 -2.00 28.76 -31.79
C ASN A 408 -1.35 29.91 -32.59
N THR A 409 -0.04 29.77 -32.80
CA THR A 409 0.81 30.76 -33.47
C THR A 409 1.05 30.41 -34.93
N ILE A 410 0.86 29.14 -35.30
CA ILE A 410 1.00 28.61 -36.64
C ILE A 410 -0.40 28.48 -37.25
N VAL A 411 -0.56 28.90 -38.51
CA VAL A 411 -1.86 28.85 -39.17
C VAL A 411 -2.07 27.47 -39.79
N GLU A 412 -3.03 26.72 -39.27
CA GLU A 412 -3.29 25.34 -39.66
C GLU A 412 -4.61 25.18 -40.42
N LEU A 413 -4.82 23.99 -40.98
CA LEU A 413 -6.06 23.59 -41.64
C LEU A 413 -7.11 23.17 -40.60
N ASP A 414 -6.69 22.54 -39.52
CA ASP A 414 -7.51 22.03 -38.43
C ASP A 414 -6.72 22.06 -37.11
N ASP A 415 -7.09 22.92 -36.16
CA ASP A 415 -6.48 22.96 -34.83
C ASP A 415 -7.10 21.89 -33.89
N GLY A 416 -8.18 21.22 -34.31
CA GLY A 416 -8.93 20.27 -33.51
C GLY A 416 -8.21 18.92 -33.30
N ASP A 417 -7.22 18.60 -34.15
CA ASP A 417 -6.40 17.39 -34.04
C ASP A 417 -4.99 17.62 -33.45
N ASN A 418 -4.76 18.82 -32.88
CA ASN A 418 -3.52 19.16 -32.19
C ASN A 418 -3.36 18.51 -30.81
N ALA A 419 -4.44 17.97 -30.24
CA ALA A 419 -4.40 17.29 -28.94
C ALA A 419 -4.26 15.77 -29.09
N PHE A 420 -3.46 15.15 -28.22
CA PHE A 420 -3.39 13.71 -28.05
C PHE A 420 -3.58 13.28 -26.59
N PRO A 421 -4.53 12.37 -26.32
CA PRO A 421 -5.48 11.79 -27.28
C PRO A 421 -6.42 12.82 -27.90
N SER A 422 -6.85 12.58 -29.15
CA SER A 422 -7.78 13.48 -29.88
C SER A 422 -9.14 13.65 -29.23
N SER A 423 -9.48 12.80 -28.25
CA SER A 423 -10.65 12.98 -27.37
C SER A 423 -10.58 14.21 -26.45
N GLY A 424 -9.40 14.84 -26.32
CA GLY A 424 -9.16 15.91 -25.35
C GLY A 424 -9.09 15.46 -23.89
N SER A 425 -9.26 14.16 -23.61
CA SER A 425 -9.13 13.57 -22.28
C SER A 425 -7.74 12.96 -22.06
N PRO A 426 -7.11 13.15 -20.88
CA PRO A 426 -5.83 12.52 -20.56
C PRO A 426 -5.83 11.00 -20.71
N GLN A 427 -4.78 10.46 -21.34
CA GLN A 427 -4.57 9.03 -21.50
C GLN A 427 -4.04 8.42 -20.21
N VAL A 428 -4.82 7.52 -19.60
CA VAL A 428 -4.39 6.70 -18.47
C VAL A 428 -3.21 5.82 -18.88
N GLN A 429 -2.13 5.84 -18.08
CA GLN A 429 -0.97 4.99 -18.27
C GLN A 429 -1.08 3.72 -17.42
N ASP A 430 -0.75 2.55 -17.99
CA ASP A 430 -0.69 1.30 -17.22
C ASP A 430 0.60 1.23 -16.39
N VAL A 431 0.54 1.72 -15.15
CA VAL A 431 1.68 1.73 -14.22
C VAL A 431 1.52 0.65 -13.14
N ARG A 432 2.47 -0.28 -13.07
CA ARG A 432 2.50 -1.42 -12.15
C ARG A 432 3.49 -1.22 -11.01
N VAL A 433 3.09 -1.57 -9.79
CA VAL A 433 3.98 -1.60 -8.62
C VAL A 433 4.59 -2.99 -8.49
N ILE A 434 5.93 -3.06 -8.43
CA ILE A 434 6.68 -4.30 -8.34
C ILE A 434 7.58 -4.26 -7.10
N GLY A 435 7.50 -5.30 -6.25
CA GLY A 435 8.36 -5.40 -5.08
C GLY A 435 9.85 -5.57 -5.45
N PRO A 436 10.78 -5.35 -4.51
CA PRO A 436 12.21 -5.44 -4.81
C PRO A 436 12.62 -6.87 -5.20
N PHE A 437 13.50 -6.97 -6.20
CA PHE A 437 14.13 -8.24 -6.56
C PHE A 437 15.14 -8.66 -5.49
N ALA A 438 14.75 -9.62 -4.63
CA ALA A 438 15.61 -10.10 -3.55
C ALA A 438 16.50 -11.28 -4.00
N VAL A 439 17.81 -11.04 -4.05
CA VAL A 439 18.82 -11.97 -4.54
C VAL A 439 19.93 -12.21 -3.50
N ARG A 440 20.51 -13.40 -3.52
CA ARG A 440 21.68 -13.80 -2.76
C ARG A 440 22.73 -14.38 -3.69
N PHE A 441 23.88 -13.75 -3.76
CA PHE A 441 25.05 -14.27 -4.47
C PHE A 441 25.81 -15.26 -3.58
N VAL A 442 26.33 -16.33 -4.19
CA VAL A 442 27.11 -17.36 -3.51
C VAL A 442 28.47 -17.47 -4.20
N PRO A 443 29.57 -17.02 -3.58
CA PRO A 443 30.91 -17.28 -4.09
C PRO A 443 31.18 -18.80 -4.05
N VAL A 444 31.32 -19.44 -5.22
CA VAL A 444 31.60 -20.87 -5.31
C VAL A 444 33.10 -21.11 -5.36
N ILE A 445 33.60 -21.92 -4.44
CA ILE A 445 34.97 -22.41 -4.39
C ILE A 445 34.99 -23.80 -4.99
N GLN A 446 35.85 -24.04 -5.98
CA GLN A 446 36.11 -25.36 -6.55
C GLN A 446 37.27 -26.00 -5.79
N ASP A 447 37.00 -27.06 -5.01
CA ASP A 447 38.03 -27.76 -4.22
C ASP A 447 39.18 -28.29 -5.11
N ILE A 448 38.82 -28.85 -6.27
CA ILE A 448 39.75 -29.52 -7.19
C ILE A 448 40.90 -28.65 -7.72
N ASN A 449 40.67 -27.33 -7.86
CA ASN A 449 41.63 -26.41 -8.47
C ASN A 449 41.83 -25.10 -7.67
N GLY A 450 41.11 -24.92 -6.56
CA GLY A 450 41.18 -23.75 -5.71
C GLY A 450 40.58 -22.47 -6.30
N LEU A 451 39.96 -22.53 -7.48
CA LEU A 451 39.32 -21.36 -8.09
C LEU A 451 38.10 -20.93 -7.27
N THR A 452 37.94 -19.63 -7.08
CA THR A 452 36.83 -19.03 -6.33
C THR A 452 36.16 -17.98 -7.18
N GLY A 453 34.83 -18.05 -7.31
CA GLY A 453 34.05 -17.01 -7.99
C GLY A 453 34.19 -15.66 -7.31
N ASN A 454 34.52 -14.64 -8.09
CA ASN A 454 34.73 -13.28 -7.59
C ASN A 454 33.39 -12.51 -7.45
N VAL A 455 32.74 -12.67 -6.30
CA VAL A 455 31.60 -11.83 -5.90
C VAL A 455 31.74 -11.42 -4.44
N THR A 456 31.47 -10.14 -4.18
CA THR A 456 31.60 -9.46 -2.90
C THR A 456 30.47 -8.44 -2.79
N SER A 457 30.17 -7.96 -1.58
CA SER A 457 29.16 -6.90 -1.43
C SER A 457 29.48 -5.66 -2.27
N GLY A 458 30.77 -5.36 -2.52
CA GLY A 458 31.22 -4.20 -3.29
C GLY A 458 31.11 -4.33 -4.82
N ASN A 459 30.73 -5.49 -5.36
CA ASN A 459 30.55 -5.66 -6.81
C ASN A 459 29.24 -6.34 -7.23
N THR A 460 28.29 -6.53 -6.30
CA THR A 460 26.97 -7.10 -6.64
C THR A 460 26.22 -6.26 -7.67
N ASP A 461 26.27 -4.93 -7.56
CA ASP A 461 25.66 -4.01 -8.52
C ASP A 461 26.18 -4.21 -9.95
N GLN A 462 27.45 -4.60 -10.13
CA GLN A 462 28.02 -4.84 -11.46
C GLN A 462 27.41 -6.09 -12.11
N PHE A 463 27.02 -7.10 -11.33
CA PHE A 463 26.28 -8.27 -11.86
C PHE A 463 24.82 -7.94 -12.17
N LEU A 464 24.21 -6.97 -11.49
CA LEU A 464 22.80 -6.63 -11.64
C LEU A 464 22.54 -5.45 -12.57
N ALA A 465 23.57 -4.73 -13.02
CA ALA A 465 23.44 -3.54 -13.87
C ALA A 465 22.55 -3.77 -15.11
N VAL A 466 22.87 -4.78 -15.93
CA VAL A 466 22.05 -5.12 -17.12
C VAL A 466 20.66 -5.60 -16.71
N THR A 467 20.55 -6.31 -15.58
CA THR A 467 19.26 -6.80 -15.06
C THR A 467 18.33 -5.63 -14.72
N GLN A 468 18.82 -4.63 -13.99
CA GLN A 468 18.05 -3.44 -13.62
C GLN A 468 17.78 -2.52 -14.82
N GLN A 469 18.66 -2.49 -15.81
CA GLN A 469 18.48 -1.71 -17.03
C GLN A 469 17.34 -2.26 -17.88
N LEU A 470 17.32 -3.57 -18.14
CA LEU A 470 16.40 -4.17 -19.10
C LEU A 470 15.04 -4.54 -18.50
N TYR A 471 15.03 -5.23 -17.37
CA TYR A 471 13.82 -5.87 -16.85
C TYR A 471 12.90 -4.90 -16.11
N PRO A 472 11.61 -5.25 -15.93
CA PRO A 472 10.62 -4.47 -15.18
C PRO A 472 10.87 -4.42 -13.66
N LEU A 473 12.02 -3.87 -13.23
CA LEU A 473 12.43 -3.80 -11.83
C LEU A 473 12.60 -2.35 -11.38
N GLU A 474 11.89 -1.96 -10.32
CA GLU A 474 12.15 -0.69 -9.63
C GLU A 474 13.50 -0.76 -8.89
N SER A 475 13.65 -1.78 -8.05
CA SER A 475 14.80 -1.93 -7.16
C SER A 475 15.13 -3.41 -6.92
N TYR A 476 16.30 -3.63 -6.32
CA TYR A 476 16.74 -4.95 -5.88
C TYR A 476 17.33 -4.89 -4.46
N ASP A 477 17.32 -6.04 -3.79
CA ASP A 477 17.97 -6.28 -2.51
C ASP A 477 18.96 -7.43 -2.70
N ALA A 478 20.25 -7.11 -2.76
CA ALA A 478 21.33 -8.06 -2.99
C ALA A 478 22.16 -8.28 -1.73
N ASP A 479 22.42 -9.54 -1.38
CA ASP A 479 23.44 -9.90 -0.40
C ASP A 479 24.42 -10.94 -0.93
N VAL A 480 25.53 -11.12 -0.22
CA VAL A 480 26.54 -12.14 -0.52
C VAL A 480 26.62 -13.12 0.64
N ARG A 481 26.40 -14.39 0.33
CA ARG A 481 26.55 -15.49 1.27
C ARG A 481 28.03 -15.72 1.58
N ALA A 482 28.34 -16.34 2.72
CA ALA A 482 29.65 -16.94 2.89
C ALA A 482 29.96 -17.94 1.75
N PRO A 483 31.24 -18.03 1.33
CA PRO A 483 31.65 -18.91 0.25
C PRO A 483 31.19 -20.36 0.47
N TYR A 484 30.78 -20.99 -0.63
CA TYR A 484 30.38 -22.39 -0.66
C TYR A 484 31.43 -23.22 -1.38
N THR A 485 31.95 -24.26 -0.74
CA THR A 485 32.92 -25.18 -1.36
C THR A 485 32.19 -26.30 -2.10
N TYR A 486 32.26 -26.24 -3.43
CA TYR A 486 31.89 -27.33 -4.32
C TYR A 486 33.03 -28.36 -4.39
N THR A 487 32.73 -29.59 -4.01
CA THR A 487 33.70 -30.70 -4.01
C THR A 487 33.31 -31.66 -5.12
N ASP A 488 34.13 -31.77 -6.15
CA ASP A 488 33.99 -32.77 -7.21
C ASP A 488 35.38 -33.13 -7.71
N SER A 489 35.52 -34.29 -8.34
CA SER A 489 36.75 -34.71 -8.99
C SER A 489 36.95 -34.07 -10.37
N ILE A 490 35.92 -33.43 -10.91
CA ILE A 490 35.92 -32.85 -12.26
C ILE A 490 35.77 -31.33 -12.13
N PRO A 491 36.66 -30.52 -12.75
CA PRO A 491 36.52 -29.07 -12.76
C PRO A 491 35.32 -28.63 -13.62
N ILE A 492 34.94 -27.36 -13.50
CA ILE A 492 33.95 -26.77 -14.41
C ILE A 492 34.53 -26.69 -15.83
N GLU A 493 33.78 -27.18 -16.81
CA GLU A 493 34.17 -27.31 -18.23
C GLU A 493 33.36 -26.37 -19.12
N SER A 494 33.90 -26.01 -20.28
CA SER A 494 33.29 -25.05 -21.21
C SER A 494 32.09 -25.60 -21.97
N ASP A 495 31.94 -26.91 -22.07
CA ASP A 495 30.88 -27.61 -22.80
C ASP A 495 29.92 -28.38 -21.87
N ASN A 496 30.18 -28.36 -20.56
CA ASN A 496 29.45 -29.13 -19.56
C ASN A 496 29.32 -30.62 -19.90
N ALA A 497 30.29 -31.21 -20.62
CA ALA A 497 30.22 -32.58 -21.10
C ALA A 497 29.98 -33.59 -19.97
N THR A 498 30.56 -33.34 -18.80
CA THR A 498 30.41 -34.21 -17.61
C THR A 498 29.29 -33.78 -16.67
N GLY A 499 28.54 -32.70 -16.97
CA GLY A 499 27.45 -32.21 -16.14
C GLY A 499 27.84 -31.43 -14.89
N THR A 500 29.10 -30.97 -14.78
CA THR A 500 29.59 -30.23 -13.60
C THR A 500 28.83 -28.92 -13.37
N TRP A 501 28.47 -28.15 -14.40
CA TRP A 501 27.62 -26.96 -14.24
C TRP A 501 26.25 -27.33 -13.66
N SER A 502 25.63 -28.39 -14.18
CA SER A 502 24.35 -28.90 -13.69
C SER A 502 24.43 -29.32 -12.22
N ARG A 503 25.52 -29.99 -11.81
CA ARG A 503 25.75 -30.37 -10.40
C ARG A 503 25.91 -29.17 -9.48
N VAL A 504 26.69 -28.15 -9.89
CA VAL A 504 26.82 -26.91 -9.13
C VAL A 504 25.45 -26.23 -8.99
N LEU A 505 24.66 -26.12 -10.06
CA LEU A 505 23.30 -25.57 -10.02
C LEU A 505 22.38 -26.34 -9.07
N SER A 506 22.44 -27.69 -9.10
CA SER A 506 21.68 -28.55 -8.19
C SER A 506 22.07 -28.31 -6.72
N GLU A 507 23.37 -28.19 -6.42
CA GLU A 507 23.85 -27.89 -5.08
C GLU A 507 23.46 -26.48 -4.61
N ILE A 508 23.53 -25.47 -5.47
CA ILE A 508 23.07 -24.11 -5.16
C ILE A 508 21.57 -24.09 -4.88
N ASN A 509 20.76 -24.87 -5.60
CA ASN A 509 19.34 -24.99 -5.32
C ASN A 509 19.07 -25.69 -3.98
N ALA A 510 19.75 -26.81 -3.71
CA ALA A 510 19.66 -27.50 -2.42
C ALA A 510 20.11 -26.60 -1.25
N LEU A 511 21.16 -25.80 -1.47
CA LEU A 511 21.64 -24.80 -0.52
C LEU A 511 20.59 -23.72 -0.24
N ARG A 512 19.95 -23.18 -1.28
CA ARG A 512 18.83 -22.22 -1.16
C ARG A 512 17.68 -22.78 -0.33
N ILE A 513 17.31 -24.04 -0.59
CA ILE A 513 16.26 -24.74 0.16
C ILE A 513 16.68 -24.94 1.63
N ALA A 514 17.90 -25.40 1.89
CA ALA A 514 18.40 -25.66 3.23
C ALA A 514 18.60 -24.37 4.06
N ASP A 515 19.02 -23.27 3.43
CA ASP A 515 19.14 -21.95 4.06
C ASP A 515 17.78 -21.38 4.48
N THR A 516 16.66 -21.98 4.06
CA THR A 516 15.29 -21.53 4.37
C THR A 516 15.01 -20.11 3.81
N SER A 517 15.59 -19.79 2.65
CA SER A 517 15.48 -18.46 2.04
C SER A 517 14.36 -18.36 1.00
N SER A 518 13.69 -17.22 0.95
CA SER A 518 12.76 -16.83 -0.12
C SER A 518 13.44 -16.17 -1.32
N ARG A 519 14.70 -15.70 -1.14
CA ARG A 519 15.54 -15.04 -2.15
C ARG A 519 15.86 -15.96 -3.32
N TYR A 520 16.14 -15.35 -4.47
CA TYR A 520 16.80 -16.00 -5.60
C TYR A 520 18.28 -16.21 -5.27
N TYR A 521 18.87 -17.30 -5.74
CA TYR A 521 20.29 -17.62 -5.50
C TYR A 521 21.07 -17.58 -6.80
N TYR A 522 22.22 -16.90 -6.81
CA TYR A 522 23.15 -16.90 -7.92
C TYR A 522 24.50 -17.46 -7.48
N GLY A 523 24.85 -18.66 -7.94
CA GLY A 523 26.19 -19.19 -7.75
C GLY A 523 27.19 -18.49 -8.69
N VAL A 524 28.20 -17.84 -8.14
CA VAL A 524 29.26 -17.22 -8.95
C VAL A 524 30.46 -18.17 -8.97
N VAL A 525 30.87 -18.60 -10.16
CA VAL A 525 32.01 -19.50 -10.37
C VAL A 525 33.13 -18.81 -11.13
N LYS A 526 34.37 -19.25 -10.91
CA LYS A 526 35.52 -18.83 -11.70
C LYS A 526 35.91 -19.91 -12.70
N THR A 527 35.97 -19.57 -13.98
CA THR A 527 36.30 -20.52 -15.05
C THR A 527 37.76 -20.36 -15.51
N SER A 528 38.39 -21.47 -15.92
CA SER A 528 39.72 -21.47 -16.54
C SER A 528 39.70 -21.10 -18.03
N TYR A 529 38.53 -21.07 -18.65
CA TYR A 529 38.29 -20.77 -20.06
C TYR A 529 37.52 -19.47 -20.25
N SER A 530 37.64 -18.85 -21.42
CA SER A 530 37.02 -17.56 -21.75
C SER A 530 35.88 -17.63 -22.77
N GLY A 531 35.46 -18.83 -23.17
CA GLY A 531 34.33 -19.06 -24.08
C GLY A 531 33.74 -20.46 -23.88
N GLY A 532 32.47 -20.63 -24.25
CA GLY A 532 31.64 -21.79 -23.89
C GLY A 532 30.53 -21.38 -22.93
N ILE A 533 30.05 -22.32 -22.13
CA ILE A 533 29.01 -22.10 -21.12
C ILE A 533 29.47 -21.05 -20.11
N ALA A 534 28.66 -20.01 -19.98
CA ALA A 534 28.91 -18.89 -19.09
C ALA A 534 27.95 -18.85 -17.89
N GLY A 535 26.78 -19.45 -18.04
CA GLY A 535 25.76 -19.58 -17.02
C GLY A 535 24.79 -20.73 -17.31
N ILE A 536 24.01 -21.10 -16.30
CA ILE A 536 22.90 -22.03 -16.39
C ILE A 536 21.87 -21.76 -15.28
N GLY A 537 20.59 -21.89 -15.60
CA GLY A 537 19.49 -21.55 -14.70
C GLY A 537 18.27 -22.45 -14.89
N TYR A 538 17.36 -22.40 -13.92
CA TYR A 538 16.07 -23.09 -14.00
C TYR A 538 15.03 -22.28 -14.77
N VAL A 539 14.12 -22.96 -15.47
CA VAL A 539 13.00 -22.35 -16.24
C VAL A 539 11.63 -22.92 -15.86
N PRO A 540 10.77 -22.15 -15.17
CA PRO A 540 11.15 -21.11 -14.21
C PRO A 540 11.85 -21.72 -12.98
N GLY A 541 12.45 -20.88 -12.14
CA GLY A 541 13.00 -21.31 -10.85
C GLY A 541 13.56 -20.15 -10.04
N LYS A 542 14.33 -20.48 -9.00
CA LYS A 542 14.90 -19.48 -8.06
C LYS A 542 16.42 -19.60 -7.87
N ALA A 543 17.08 -20.33 -8.74
CA ALA A 543 18.52 -20.51 -8.68
C ALA A 543 19.12 -20.54 -10.08
N SER A 544 20.28 -19.92 -10.19
CA SER A 544 21.13 -19.93 -11.38
C SER A 544 22.60 -19.95 -10.95
N VAL A 545 23.49 -20.28 -11.88
CA VAL A 545 24.94 -20.23 -11.69
C VAL A 545 25.54 -19.53 -12.91
N GLY A 546 26.52 -18.66 -12.71
CA GLY A 546 27.25 -18.05 -13.81
C GLY A 546 28.67 -17.66 -13.44
N TRP A 547 29.48 -17.34 -14.45
CA TRP A 547 30.90 -17.04 -14.29
C TRP A 547 31.16 -15.65 -13.68
N ASP A 548 32.36 -15.44 -13.16
CA ASP A 548 32.79 -14.21 -12.48
C ASP A 548 33.36 -13.13 -13.43
N ARG A 549 33.21 -13.30 -14.74
CA ARG A 549 33.84 -12.46 -15.77
C ARG A 549 33.08 -11.16 -16.01
N LEU A 550 33.22 -10.17 -15.14
CA LEU A 550 32.67 -8.84 -15.41
C LEU A 550 33.49 -8.10 -16.51
N PRO A 551 32.83 -7.35 -17.43
CA PRO A 551 31.41 -7.01 -17.42
C PRO A 551 30.46 -8.04 -18.05
N SER A 552 30.94 -9.05 -18.80
CA SER A 552 30.05 -10.01 -19.48
C SER A 552 29.17 -10.84 -18.54
N GLY A 553 29.63 -11.06 -17.31
CA GLY A 553 28.86 -11.71 -16.23
C GLY A 553 27.56 -10.97 -15.86
N SER A 554 27.45 -9.66 -16.16
CA SER A 554 26.22 -8.89 -15.95
C SER A 554 25.12 -9.30 -16.92
N GLY A 555 25.45 -9.40 -18.22
CA GLY A 555 24.52 -9.88 -19.25
C GLY A 555 24.15 -11.35 -19.05
N VAL A 556 25.13 -12.19 -18.65
CA VAL A 556 24.85 -13.60 -18.29
C VAL A 556 23.89 -13.68 -17.13
N ALA A 557 24.10 -12.91 -16.06
CA ALA A 557 23.16 -12.90 -14.94
C ALA A 557 21.76 -12.48 -15.38
N ALA A 558 21.64 -11.42 -16.20
CA ALA A 558 20.36 -10.98 -16.75
C ALA A 558 19.66 -12.08 -17.59
N HIS A 559 20.40 -12.80 -18.42
CA HIS A 559 19.90 -13.93 -19.20
C HIS A 559 19.37 -15.05 -18.27
N GLU A 560 20.16 -15.45 -17.28
CA GLU A 560 19.76 -16.49 -16.32
C GLU A 560 18.59 -16.08 -15.42
N TRP A 561 18.43 -14.79 -15.14
CA TRP A 561 17.26 -14.28 -14.44
C TRP A 561 15.99 -14.35 -15.30
N GLY A 562 16.09 -14.06 -16.59
CA GLY A 562 15.00 -14.28 -17.54
C GLY A 562 14.50 -15.73 -17.51
N HIS A 563 15.42 -16.70 -17.50
CA HIS A 563 15.09 -18.11 -17.29
C HIS A 563 14.36 -18.36 -15.98
N ASN A 564 14.90 -17.87 -14.86
CA ASN A 564 14.26 -18.00 -13.55
C ASN A 564 12.83 -17.40 -13.52
N TRP A 565 12.58 -16.37 -14.32
CA TRP A 565 11.26 -15.76 -14.51
C TRP A 565 10.43 -16.39 -15.63
N GLY A 566 10.82 -17.56 -16.11
CA GLY A 566 10.04 -18.41 -17.01
C GLY A 566 10.19 -18.07 -18.48
N ARG A 567 11.22 -17.32 -18.87
CA ARG A 567 11.52 -17.05 -20.27
C ARG A 567 12.34 -18.20 -20.86
N ASN A 568 11.87 -18.71 -21.99
CA ASN A 568 12.65 -19.58 -22.88
C ASN A 568 13.47 -18.70 -23.85
N HIS A 569 14.33 -19.34 -24.63
CA HIS A 569 15.22 -18.63 -25.54
C HIS A 569 14.54 -17.93 -26.70
N ALA A 570 15.02 -16.74 -27.04
CA ALA A 570 14.70 -16.13 -28.33
C ALA A 570 15.47 -16.87 -29.46
N PRO A 571 14.92 -16.98 -30.68
CA PRO A 571 15.53 -17.72 -31.79
C PRO A 571 16.70 -16.97 -32.45
N CYS A 572 17.72 -16.58 -31.67
CA CYS A 572 18.94 -15.92 -32.14
C CYS A 572 20.20 -16.68 -31.69
N GLY A 573 21.22 -16.74 -32.55
CA GLY A 573 22.54 -17.25 -32.19
C GLY A 573 22.65 -18.76 -32.03
N GLY A 574 21.66 -19.52 -32.53
CA GLY A 574 21.65 -20.98 -32.45
C GLY A 574 21.28 -21.54 -31.08
N ALA A 575 20.59 -20.74 -30.25
CA ALA A 575 20.09 -21.17 -28.96
C ALA A 575 19.25 -22.46 -29.08
N GLY A 576 19.48 -23.40 -28.16
CA GLY A 576 18.75 -24.66 -28.11
C GLY A 576 17.29 -24.42 -27.68
N ASN A 577 16.36 -25.19 -28.26
CA ASN A 577 14.93 -25.16 -27.93
C ASN A 577 14.34 -23.73 -27.84
N PRO A 578 14.43 -22.93 -28.91
CA PRO A 578 13.88 -21.58 -28.89
C PRO A 578 12.38 -21.58 -28.57
N ASP A 579 11.91 -20.54 -27.89
CA ASP A 579 10.52 -20.31 -27.55
C ASP A 579 9.68 -20.32 -28.84
N PRO A 580 8.80 -21.32 -29.03
CA PRO A 580 8.00 -21.42 -30.25
C PRO A 580 6.98 -20.28 -30.38
N PHE A 581 6.73 -19.53 -29.30
CA PHE A 581 5.81 -18.40 -29.28
C PHE A 581 6.51 -17.04 -29.40
N TYR A 582 7.85 -17.02 -29.50
CA TYR A 582 8.57 -15.76 -29.68
C TYR A 582 8.15 -15.08 -31.00
N PRO A 583 7.64 -13.84 -30.96
CA PRO A 583 6.92 -13.28 -32.09
C PRO A 583 7.83 -12.76 -33.21
N TYR A 584 9.09 -12.44 -32.90
CA TYR A 584 9.97 -11.77 -33.87
C TYR A 584 10.98 -12.74 -34.50
N PRO A 585 10.96 -12.91 -35.84
CA PRO A 585 11.91 -13.76 -36.55
C PRO A 585 13.36 -13.40 -36.24
N GLY A 586 14.21 -14.40 -36.07
CA GLY A 586 15.64 -14.21 -35.75
C GLY A 586 15.91 -13.76 -34.31
N GLY A 587 14.90 -13.73 -33.44
CA GLY A 587 15.07 -13.36 -32.03
C GLY A 587 15.36 -11.89 -31.82
N LEU A 588 14.81 -11.03 -32.68
CA LEU A 588 14.95 -9.57 -32.60
C LEU A 588 13.96 -8.98 -31.59
N ILE A 589 14.15 -7.72 -31.17
CA ILE A 589 13.25 -7.08 -30.21
C ILE A 589 11.93 -6.57 -30.82
N GLY A 590 11.87 -6.39 -32.14
CA GLY A 590 10.64 -6.13 -32.91
C GLY A 590 10.05 -4.73 -32.79
N VAL A 591 10.35 -4.01 -31.71
CA VAL A 591 9.91 -2.63 -31.44
C VAL A 591 11.08 -1.78 -30.94
N TRP A 592 10.91 -0.46 -30.83
CA TRP A 592 11.98 0.42 -30.40
C TRP A 592 12.25 0.28 -28.89
N GLY A 593 13.53 0.07 -28.58
CA GLY A 593 14.04 0.20 -27.22
C GLY A 593 14.61 1.59 -26.96
N TYR A 594 14.82 1.91 -25.70
CA TYR A 594 15.50 3.13 -25.27
C TYR A 594 16.39 2.84 -24.07
N ASP A 595 17.68 3.12 -24.21
CA ASP A 595 18.64 3.02 -23.12
C ASP A 595 18.68 4.35 -22.36
N LEU A 596 18.13 4.36 -21.14
CA LEU A 596 18.14 5.52 -20.26
C LEU A 596 19.54 5.93 -19.78
N VAL A 597 20.51 5.00 -19.80
CA VAL A 597 21.89 5.25 -19.34
C VAL A 597 22.68 5.97 -20.42
N SER A 598 22.67 5.48 -21.65
CA SER A 598 23.34 6.12 -22.79
C SER A 598 22.48 7.15 -23.53
N THR A 599 21.23 7.32 -23.09
CA THR A 599 20.20 8.20 -23.67
C THR A 599 19.98 7.97 -25.16
N SER A 600 20.05 6.71 -25.61
CA SER A 600 20.02 6.34 -27.03
C SER A 600 18.93 5.34 -27.37
N LEU A 601 18.40 5.44 -28.60
CA LEU A 601 17.44 4.48 -29.15
C LEU A 601 18.12 3.14 -29.48
N VAL A 602 17.40 2.05 -29.24
CA VAL A 602 17.80 0.69 -29.61
C VAL A 602 16.88 0.21 -30.73
N PRO A 603 17.41 -0.16 -31.91
CA PRO A 603 16.59 -0.47 -33.06
C PRO A 603 15.80 -1.77 -32.89
N PRO A 604 14.63 -1.91 -33.54
CA PRO A 604 13.84 -3.15 -33.56
C PRO A 604 14.60 -4.39 -34.02
N THR A 605 15.71 -4.18 -34.73
CA THR A 605 16.63 -5.21 -35.23
C THR A 605 17.72 -5.61 -34.23
N ALA A 606 17.73 -5.06 -33.02
CA ALA A 606 18.60 -5.54 -31.96
C ALA A 606 18.13 -6.94 -31.52
N PRO A 607 19.04 -7.86 -31.18
CA PRO A 607 18.68 -9.15 -30.60
C PRO A 607 18.07 -9.02 -29.21
N ASP A 608 17.22 -9.97 -28.82
CA ASP A 608 16.71 -10.08 -27.45
C ASP A 608 17.70 -10.79 -26.51
N ILE A 609 17.70 -10.36 -25.24
CA ILE A 609 18.54 -10.83 -24.13
C ILE A 609 18.41 -12.32 -23.88
N MET A 610 17.30 -12.95 -24.27
CA MET A 610 17.11 -14.40 -24.20
C MET A 610 17.68 -15.15 -25.41
N GLY A 611 18.37 -14.50 -26.33
CA GLY A 611 19.12 -15.12 -27.42
C GLY A 611 20.62 -15.24 -27.14
N TYR A 612 21.38 -15.81 -28.07
CA TYR A 612 22.85 -15.91 -27.97
C TYR A 612 23.60 -14.96 -28.90
N CYS A 613 22.89 -14.00 -29.49
CA CYS A 613 23.49 -12.96 -30.30
C CYS A 613 24.07 -11.87 -29.40
N SER A 614 25.14 -11.21 -29.87
CA SER A 614 25.77 -10.09 -29.15
C SER A 614 24.99 -8.78 -29.29
N ASN A 615 25.23 -7.83 -28.38
CA ASN A 615 24.58 -6.50 -28.34
C ASN A 615 23.07 -6.61 -28.15
N ASP A 616 22.69 -7.50 -27.24
CA ASP A 616 21.33 -7.84 -26.89
C ASP A 616 20.64 -6.75 -26.05
N TRP A 617 19.33 -6.62 -26.26
CA TRP A 617 18.43 -5.74 -25.53
C TRP A 617 17.17 -6.53 -25.13
N ILE A 618 16.12 -5.90 -24.65
CA ILE A 618 14.87 -6.60 -24.28
C ILE A 618 13.74 -6.31 -25.27
N SER A 619 13.04 -7.34 -25.72
CA SER A 619 11.77 -7.23 -26.44
C SER A 619 10.61 -6.92 -25.51
N ASP A 620 9.55 -6.32 -26.04
CA ASP A 620 8.27 -6.17 -25.35
C ASP A 620 7.69 -7.53 -24.90
N TYR A 621 7.85 -8.58 -25.71
CA TYR A 621 7.42 -9.95 -25.39
C TYR A 621 8.15 -10.52 -24.16
N THR A 622 9.48 -10.41 -24.12
CA THR A 622 10.28 -10.84 -22.97
C THR A 622 9.96 -9.98 -21.74
N TYR A 623 9.88 -8.65 -21.90
CA TYR A 623 9.55 -7.71 -20.83
C TYR A 623 8.18 -8.03 -20.20
N ALA A 624 7.12 -8.13 -21.01
CA ALA A 624 5.77 -8.41 -20.54
C ALA A 624 5.65 -9.81 -19.89
N GLY A 625 6.37 -10.81 -20.43
CA GLY A 625 6.46 -12.14 -19.85
C GLY A 625 7.09 -12.12 -18.46
N VAL A 626 8.20 -11.40 -18.29
CA VAL A 626 8.85 -11.23 -16.97
C VAL A 626 7.96 -10.45 -16.02
N LEU A 627 7.37 -9.33 -16.46
CA LEU A 627 6.47 -8.52 -15.64
C LEU A 627 5.32 -9.37 -15.08
N THR A 628 4.69 -10.17 -15.94
CA THR A 628 3.63 -11.11 -15.55
C THR A 628 4.11 -12.12 -14.52
N HIS A 629 5.35 -12.62 -14.65
CA HIS A 629 5.92 -13.55 -13.69
C HIS A 629 6.15 -12.92 -12.31
N ILE A 630 6.66 -11.69 -12.26
CA ILE A 630 7.15 -11.08 -11.01
C ILE A 630 6.06 -10.29 -10.26
N ALA A 631 5.04 -9.77 -10.95
CA ALA A 631 4.01 -8.89 -10.37
C ALA A 631 3.30 -9.48 -9.14
N THR A 632 3.15 -10.80 -9.06
CA THR A 632 2.53 -11.49 -7.91
C THR A 632 3.53 -12.21 -7.00
N ARG A 633 4.82 -12.26 -7.38
CA ARG A 633 5.83 -13.10 -6.73
C ARG A 633 6.88 -12.33 -5.96
N PHE A 634 7.05 -11.04 -6.22
CA PHE A 634 7.94 -10.15 -5.47
C PHE A 634 7.28 -9.49 -4.26
N SER A 635 6.02 -9.83 -3.96
CA SER A 635 5.35 -9.38 -2.73
C SER A 635 6.11 -9.88 -1.50
N VAL A 636 6.62 -8.93 -0.72
CA VAL A 636 7.40 -9.18 0.50
C VAL A 636 6.45 -9.61 1.61
N GLY A 637 6.24 -10.91 1.80
CA GLY A 637 5.27 -11.36 2.82
C GLY A 637 5.26 -12.84 3.20
N GLY A 638 6.11 -13.67 2.60
CA GLY A 638 6.23 -15.06 3.03
C GLY A 638 6.96 -15.15 4.37
N THR A 639 6.24 -15.36 5.47
CA THR A 639 6.88 -15.80 6.72
C THR A 639 7.55 -17.15 6.44
N ALA A 640 8.88 -17.19 6.57
CA ALA A 640 9.61 -18.45 6.51
C ALA A 640 8.99 -19.40 7.55
N GLY A 641 8.61 -20.60 7.12
CA GLY A 641 8.00 -21.59 8.01
C GLY A 641 8.88 -21.84 9.24
N ALA A 642 8.26 -22.15 10.38
CA ALA A 642 9.00 -22.41 11.60
C ALA A 642 10.05 -23.51 11.37
N ARG A 643 11.28 -23.26 11.82
CA ARG A 643 12.37 -24.24 11.75
C ARG A 643 12.02 -25.46 12.61
N ARG A 644 12.14 -26.64 12.02
CA ARG A 644 11.95 -27.93 12.68
C ARG A 644 12.83 -28.99 12.01
N PRO A 645 12.96 -30.19 12.60
CA PRO A 645 13.60 -31.31 11.94
C PRO A 645 12.95 -31.63 10.59
N VAL A 646 13.74 -31.57 9.53
CA VAL A 646 13.36 -31.85 8.14
C VAL A 646 14.40 -32.75 7.48
N LEU A 647 13.96 -33.48 6.46
CA LEU A 647 14.80 -34.27 5.58
C LEU A 647 14.95 -33.53 4.24
N LEU A 648 16.16 -33.06 3.92
CA LEU A 648 16.49 -32.59 2.57
C LEU A 648 16.60 -33.80 1.64
N VAL A 649 15.72 -33.84 0.66
CA VAL A 649 15.72 -34.81 -0.43
C VAL A 649 15.87 -34.04 -1.73
N TRP A 650 16.83 -34.44 -2.55
CA TRP A 650 17.22 -33.70 -3.73
C TRP A 650 17.87 -34.64 -4.76
N GLY A 651 17.89 -34.20 -6.00
CA GLY A 651 18.34 -35.04 -7.09
C GLY A 651 18.11 -34.41 -8.45
N ARG A 652 18.42 -35.20 -9.48
CA ARG A 652 18.43 -34.78 -10.88
C ARG A 652 17.77 -35.84 -11.73
N VAL A 653 17.22 -35.44 -12.86
CA VAL A 653 16.69 -36.30 -13.90
C VAL A 653 17.42 -35.94 -15.18
N ARG A 654 18.08 -36.91 -15.82
CA ARG A 654 18.83 -36.70 -17.07
C ARG A 654 18.51 -37.83 -18.03
N ALA A 655 18.09 -37.51 -19.25
CA ALA A 655 17.65 -38.50 -20.23
C ALA A 655 16.60 -39.50 -19.66
N GLY A 656 15.71 -39.01 -18.79
CA GLY A 656 14.70 -39.82 -18.08
C GLY A 656 15.22 -40.65 -16.90
N VAL A 657 16.54 -40.75 -16.70
CA VAL A 657 17.15 -41.46 -15.57
C VAL A 657 17.14 -40.56 -14.34
N ILE A 658 16.62 -41.08 -13.23
CA ILE A 658 16.57 -40.35 -11.96
C ILE A 658 17.86 -40.65 -11.17
N GLU A 659 18.51 -39.59 -10.69
CA GLU A 659 19.62 -39.64 -9.76
C GLU A 659 19.17 -39.04 -8.42
N LEU A 660 19.19 -39.84 -7.35
CA LEU A 660 18.96 -39.36 -5.99
C LEU A 660 20.31 -39.05 -5.33
N GLU A 661 20.48 -37.81 -4.88
CA GLU A 661 21.64 -37.43 -4.06
C GLU A 661 21.40 -37.87 -2.60
N PRO A 662 22.46 -38.11 -1.80
CA PRO A 662 22.32 -38.47 -0.39
C PRO A 662 21.47 -37.45 0.38
N ALA A 663 20.48 -37.95 1.13
CA ALA A 663 19.57 -37.11 1.90
C ALA A 663 20.19 -36.67 3.24
N PHE A 664 19.78 -35.51 3.74
CA PHE A 664 20.28 -34.96 5.01
C PHE A 664 19.16 -34.59 5.97
N GLU A 665 19.26 -35.02 7.23
CA GLU A 665 18.45 -34.46 8.32
C GLU A 665 19.07 -33.12 8.78
N LEU A 666 18.23 -32.09 8.88
CA LEU A 666 18.62 -30.75 9.31
C LEU A 666 17.46 -30.04 10.02
N ASP A 667 17.80 -28.96 10.73
CA ASP A 667 16.82 -28.02 11.25
C ASP A 667 16.56 -26.91 10.22
N GLY A 668 15.33 -26.83 9.70
CA GLY A 668 14.94 -25.93 8.61
C GLY A 668 13.43 -25.79 8.44
N ALA A 669 12.97 -24.93 7.53
CA ALA A 669 11.55 -24.87 7.21
C ALA A 669 11.14 -26.03 6.29
N PRO A 670 10.02 -26.71 6.56
CA PRO A 670 9.46 -27.70 5.64
C PRO A 670 8.97 -27.03 4.36
N ARG A 671 9.39 -27.59 3.23
CA ARG A 671 8.98 -27.20 1.90
C ARG A 671 8.78 -28.46 1.05
N PRO A 672 7.71 -29.23 1.31
CA PRO A 672 7.36 -30.36 0.46
C PRO A 672 6.97 -29.86 -0.95
N PRO A 673 6.92 -30.76 -1.95
CA PRO A 673 6.43 -30.42 -3.28
C PRO A 673 5.06 -29.73 -3.19
N SER A 674 4.95 -28.54 -3.80
CA SER A 674 3.72 -27.74 -3.81
C SER A 674 2.86 -27.95 -5.05
N THR A 675 3.43 -28.54 -6.09
CA THR A 675 2.77 -28.88 -7.35
C THR A 675 2.76 -30.39 -7.52
N GLY A 676 1.62 -30.94 -7.97
CA GLY A 676 1.61 -32.31 -8.48
C GLY A 676 2.45 -32.40 -9.75
N GLY A 677 2.80 -33.62 -10.14
CA GLY A 677 3.55 -33.87 -11.37
C GLY A 677 3.68 -35.35 -11.66
N ARG A 678 4.40 -35.68 -12.73
CA ARG A 678 4.54 -37.06 -13.21
C ARG A 678 5.55 -37.90 -12.43
N TYR A 679 6.27 -37.28 -11.49
CA TYR A 679 7.21 -37.96 -10.61
C TYR A 679 6.60 -38.17 -9.23
N LEU A 680 7.02 -39.24 -8.57
CA LEU A 680 6.57 -39.61 -7.23
C LEU A 680 7.78 -39.83 -6.33
N LEU A 681 7.83 -39.11 -5.21
CA LEU A 681 8.80 -39.28 -4.16
C LEU A 681 8.16 -39.98 -2.96
N GLU A 682 8.68 -41.15 -2.60
CA GLU A 682 8.19 -41.97 -1.50
C GLU A 682 9.30 -42.27 -0.50
N GLY A 683 8.94 -42.37 0.77
CA GLY A 683 9.81 -42.87 1.84
C GLY A 683 9.21 -44.10 2.48
N PHE A 684 10.04 -45.11 2.80
CA PHE A 684 9.60 -46.38 3.39
C PHE A 684 10.32 -46.67 4.71
N ARG A 685 9.64 -47.36 5.61
CA ARG A 685 10.22 -47.97 6.81
C ARG A 685 11.06 -49.21 6.46
N ALA A 686 11.79 -49.71 7.44
CA ALA A 686 12.58 -50.95 7.31
C ALA A 686 11.70 -52.20 7.04
N ASP A 687 10.43 -52.18 7.46
CA ASP A 687 9.45 -53.24 7.19
C ASP A 687 8.77 -53.14 5.80
N GLY A 688 9.14 -52.12 5.01
CA GLY A 688 8.56 -51.86 3.68
C GLY A 688 7.27 -51.04 3.68
N SER A 689 6.73 -50.65 4.84
CA SER A 689 5.56 -49.77 4.91
C SER A 689 5.91 -48.34 4.50
N ARG A 690 5.00 -47.66 3.77
CA ARG A 690 5.21 -46.30 3.28
C ARG A 690 4.99 -45.25 4.39
N LEU A 691 5.93 -44.32 4.53
CA LEU A 691 5.88 -43.17 5.45
C LEU A 691 5.23 -41.95 4.82
N PHE A 692 5.61 -41.63 3.58
CA PHE A 692 5.09 -40.49 2.84
C PHE A 692 5.12 -40.77 1.34
N SER A 693 4.34 -39.98 0.60
CA SER A 693 4.25 -40.01 -0.85
C SER A 693 3.92 -38.60 -1.34
N TYR A 694 4.79 -38.03 -2.16
CA TYR A 694 4.59 -36.71 -2.76
C TYR A 694 4.73 -36.80 -4.27
N ALA A 695 3.70 -36.40 -4.99
CA ALA A 695 3.82 -36.15 -6.43
C ALA A 695 4.56 -34.83 -6.65
N PHE A 696 5.40 -34.77 -7.68
CA PHE A 696 6.15 -33.57 -8.03
C PHE A 696 6.50 -33.52 -9.51
N GLU A 697 6.82 -32.32 -9.99
CA GLU A 697 7.49 -32.09 -11.27
C GLU A 697 8.86 -31.44 -10.99
N PRO A 698 9.97 -31.98 -11.52
CA PRO A 698 11.28 -31.36 -11.35
C PRO A 698 11.38 -30.03 -12.12
N GLU A 699 12.20 -29.12 -11.62
CA GLU A 699 12.51 -27.82 -12.24
C GLU A 699 13.41 -28.05 -13.47
N SER A 700 12.93 -27.69 -14.66
CA SER A 700 13.69 -27.79 -15.90
C SER A 700 14.92 -26.90 -15.87
N VAL A 701 16.04 -27.38 -16.41
CA VAL A 701 17.28 -26.61 -16.54
C VAL A 701 17.41 -26.10 -17.98
N ALA A 702 17.63 -24.80 -18.16
CA ALA A 702 17.91 -24.21 -19.47
C ALA A 702 19.17 -24.84 -20.07
N ASP A 703 19.17 -25.08 -21.38
CA ASP A 703 20.32 -25.60 -22.16
C ASP A 703 20.92 -26.93 -21.75
N ALA A 704 20.33 -27.58 -20.76
CA ALA A 704 20.84 -28.84 -20.31
C ALA A 704 20.47 -29.92 -21.35
N PRO A 705 21.43 -30.78 -21.73
CA PRO A 705 21.20 -31.84 -22.69
C PRO A 705 20.13 -32.83 -22.19
N ASP A 706 19.44 -33.49 -23.12
CA ASP A 706 18.51 -34.58 -22.87
C ASP A 706 17.36 -34.26 -21.89
N GLY A 707 16.93 -32.99 -21.84
CA GLY A 707 15.81 -32.54 -21.00
C GLY A 707 16.09 -32.66 -19.50
N GLU A 708 17.32 -32.35 -19.08
CA GLU A 708 17.71 -32.42 -17.67
C GLU A 708 16.88 -31.47 -16.78
N ALA A 709 16.47 -31.99 -15.62
CA ALA A 709 15.65 -31.28 -14.64
C ALA A 709 16.05 -31.69 -13.21
N HIS A 710 15.96 -30.78 -12.25
CA HIS A 710 16.38 -31.04 -10.87
C HIS A 710 15.24 -30.89 -9.86
N PHE A 711 15.41 -31.43 -8.66
CA PHE A 711 14.47 -31.22 -7.57
C PHE A 711 15.19 -31.13 -6.22
N ALA A 712 14.63 -30.34 -5.31
CA ALA A 712 15.10 -30.24 -3.93
C ALA A 712 13.93 -29.86 -3.01
N PHE A 713 13.74 -30.64 -1.94
CA PHE A 713 12.65 -30.47 -0.98
C PHE A 713 13.15 -30.65 0.45
N THR A 714 12.55 -29.94 1.40
CA THR A 714 12.69 -30.21 2.83
C THR A 714 11.41 -30.83 3.36
N LEU A 715 11.40 -32.13 3.58
CA LEU A 715 10.23 -32.86 4.04
C LEU A 715 10.17 -32.87 5.56
N PRO A 716 9.00 -32.65 6.18
CA PRO A 716 8.89 -32.77 7.63
C PRO A 716 9.17 -34.20 8.09
N VAL A 717 10.00 -34.37 9.13
CA VAL A 717 10.22 -35.67 9.77
C VAL A 717 9.22 -35.80 10.93
N ALA A 718 8.26 -36.73 10.82
CA ALA A 718 7.25 -36.98 11.85
C ALA A 718 7.40 -38.41 12.39
N GLY A 719 8.09 -38.56 13.52
CA GLY A 719 8.30 -39.87 14.17
C GLY A 719 9.34 -40.72 13.46
N ASP A 720 8.91 -41.81 12.81
CA ASP A 720 9.79 -42.81 12.20
C ASP A 720 10.60 -42.26 11.02
N ARG A 721 11.87 -42.67 10.95
CA ARG A 721 12.80 -42.27 9.88
C ARG A 721 12.77 -43.25 8.71
N PRO A 722 12.82 -42.77 7.45
CA PRO A 722 12.88 -43.67 6.30
C PRO A 722 14.13 -44.56 6.36
N ALA A 723 13.97 -45.82 5.98
CA ALA A 723 15.06 -46.76 5.69
C ALA A 723 15.40 -46.75 4.19
N SER A 724 14.44 -46.36 3.34
CA SER A 724 14.67 -46.12 1.92
C SER A 724 13.84 -44.95 1.38
N LEU A 725 14.36 -44.32 0.33
CA LEU A 725 13.68 -43.33 -0.50
C LEU A 725 13.55 -43.89 -1.92
N ARG A 726 12.40 -43.69 -2.54
CA ARG A 726 12.16 -44.04 -3.93
C ARG A 726 11.64 -42.84 -4.68
N ALA A 727 12.31 -42.48 -5.77
CA ALA A 727 11.79 -41.56 -6.76
C ALA A 727 11.38 -42.36 -8.00
N THR A 728 10.15 -42.21 -8.46
CA THR A 728 9.61 -42.87 -9.66
C THR A 728 9.17 -41.82 -10.65
N GLY A 729 9.37 -42.07 -11.94
CA GLY A 729 8.93 -41.20 -13.03
C GLY A 729 8.81 -41.96 -14.34
N PRO A 730 8.54 -41.25 -15.46
CA PRO A 730 8.32 -41.87 -16.77
C PRO A 730 9.48 -42.75 -17.26
N GLY A 731 10.72 -42.39 -16.92
CA GLY A 731 11.93 -43.13 -17.32
C GLY A 731 12.36 -44.25 -16.37
N GLY A 732 11.60 -44.51 -15.29
CA GLY A 732 11.90 -45.57 -14.33
C GLY A 732 11.89 -45.11 -12.87
N GLN A 733 12.70 -45.78 -12.04
CA GLN A 733 12.80 -45.46 -10.62
C GLN A 733 14.27 -45.41 -10.16
N ALA A 734 14.54 -44.53 -9.20
CA ALA A 734 15.75 -44.54 -8.38
C ALA A 734 15.39 -44.88 -6.95
N VAL A 735 16.17 -45.76 -6.33
CA VAL A 735 15.99 -46.16 -4.93
C VAL A 735 17.28 -45.88 -4.18
N ALA A 736 17.20 -45.04 -3.16
CA ALA A 736 18.24 -44.89 -2.16
C ALA A 736 17.87 -45.73 -0.93
N THR A 737 18.73 -46.68 -0.55
CA THR A 737 18.60 -47.45 0.69
C THR A 737 19.68 -47.03 1.66
N MET A 738 19.37 -47.00 2.96
CA MET A 738 20.40 -46.80 3.99
C MET A 738 21.52 -47.82 3.80
N LYS A 739 22.77 -47.37 3.79
CA LYS A 739 23.91 -48.30 3.76
C LYS A 739 24.03 -49.02 5.09
N ALA A 740 24.24 -50.33 5.04
CA ALA A 740 24.34 -51.14 6.26
C ALA A 740 25.54 -50.68 7.09
N GLY A 741 25.28 -50.23 8.33
CA GLY A 741 26.32 -50.18 9.36
C GLY A 741 26.81 -51.61 9.61
N VAL A 742 28.11 -51.79 9.79
CA VAL A 742 28.69 -53.09 10.13
C VAL A 742 27.95 -53.66 11.36
N PRO A 743 27.41 -54.90 11.32
CA PRO A 743 26.72 -55.49 12.45
C PRO A 743 27.67 -55.59 13.66
N GLY A 744 27.36 -54.88 14.75
CA GLY A 744 28.16 -54.86 15.97
C GLY A 744 28.70 -53.50 16.39
N ALA A 745 28.46 -52.43 15.63
CA ALA A 745 28.67 -51.07 16.13
C ALA A 745 27.53 -50.72 17.12
N PRO A 746 27.82 -50.47 18.42
CA PRO A 746 26.82 -49.98 19.36
C PRO A 746 26.20 -48.70 18.80
N GLY A 747 24.89 -48.52 19.01
CA GLY A 747 24.20 -47.28 18.65
C GLY A 747 25.06 -46.07 19.04
N LEU A 748 25.21 -45.13 18.10
CA LEU A 748 26.06 -43.95 18.21
C LEU A 748 25.87 -43.26 19.58
N GLN A 749 26.64 -43.69 20.58
CA GLN A 749 27.00 -42.86 21.72
C GLN A 749 27.83 -41.72 21.17
N GLN A 750 27.62 -40.52 21.72
CA GLN A 750 28.50 -39.38 21.50
C GLN A 750 29.96 -39.83 21.74
N GLY A 751 30.75 -39.85 20.66
CA GLY A 751 32.19 -40.13 20.68
C GLY A 751 32.56 -41.61 20.51
N GLY A 752 32.99 -42.02 19.32
CA GLY A 752 33.86 -43.20 19.21
C GLY A 752 33.93 -44.00 17.90
N GLY A 753 33.08 -43.80 16.90
CA GLY A 753 33.09 -44.64 15.67
C GLY A 753 33.14 -43.83 14.37
N ALA A 754 34.28 -43.92 13.66
CA ALA A 754 34.56 -43.38 12.30
C ALA A 754 34.19 -41.90 12.05
N ALA A 755 34.54 -41.01 12.98
CA ALA A 755 34.54 -39.58 12.71
C ALA A 755 35.52 -39.25 11.55
N ALA A 756 35.17 -38.26 10.74
CA ALA A 756 36.08 -37.75 9.71
C ALA A 756 37.41 -37.33 10.37
N GLN A 757 38.53 -37.68 9.74
CA GLN A 757 39.82 -37.10 10.11
C GLN A 757 39.82 -35.64 9.67
N VAL A 758 40.02 -34.74 10.62
CA VAL A 758 40.05 -33.28 10.40
C VAL A 758 41.48 -32.80 10.53
N ARG A 759 42.00 -32.16 9.49
CA ARG A 759 43.36 -31.61 9.49
C ARG A 759 43.36 -30.16 9.00
N SER A 760 43.89 -29.24 9.81
CA SER A 760 44.14 -27.87 9.37
C SER A 760 45.23 -27.85 8.29
N LEU A 761 44.97 -27.20 7.16
CA LEU A 761 45.94 -26.96 6.08
C LEU A 761 46.52 -25.53 6.09
N GLY A 762 46.14 -24.74 7.07
CA GLY A 762 46.45 -23.31 7.17
C GLY A 762 45.37 -22.57 7.95
N ALA A 763 45.43 -21.24 7.96
CA ALA A 763 44.47 -20.41 8.69
C ALA A 763 43.04 -20.46 8.12
N ASP A 764 42.89 -20.73 6.82
CA ASP A 764 41.62 -20.64 6.10
C ASP A 764 41.17 -21.97 5.45
N ARG A 765 41.89 -23.07 5.63
CA ARG A 765 41.58 -24.36 4.98
C ARG A 765 41.65 -25.56 5.93
N VAL A 766 40.69 -26.48 5.76
CA VAL A 766 40.56 -27.72 6.54
C VAL A 766 40.34 -28.88 5.60
N GLU A 767 41.20 -29.90 5.69
CA GLU A 767 41.00 -31.19 5.02
C GLU A 767 40.12 -32.09 5.89
N LEU A 768 39.11 -32.69 5.26
CA LEU A 768 38.26 -33.71 5.83
C LEU A 768 38.51 -35.02 5.09
N ARG A 769 38.66 -36.14 5.81
CA ARG A 769 38.71 -37.49 5.23
C ARG A 769 37.76 -38.42 5.97
N TRP A 770 36.91 -39.15 5.25
CA TRP A 770 35.91 -40.05 5.84
C TRP A 770 35.72 -41.30 4.98
N ASP A 771 35.10 -42.33 5.58
CA ASP A 771 34.76 -43.54 4.84
C ASP A 771 33.54 -43.30 3.94
N ARG A 772 33.79 -43.02 2.65
CA ARG A 772 32.75 -42.82 1.64
C ARG A 772 31.89 -44.07 1.38
N SER A 773 32.41 -45.25 1.73
CA SER A 773 31.66 -46.49 1.56
C SER A 773 30.49 -46.54 2.54
N GLN A 774 30.66 -46.00 3.76
CA GLN A 774 29.61 -45.84 4.77
C GLN A 774 28.80 -44.56 4.55
N PHE A 775 29.49 -43.43 4.35
CA PHE A 775 28.87 -42.12 4.22
C PHE A 775 29.18 -41.50 2.85
N PRO A 776 28.34 -41.70 1.82
CA PRO A 776 28.59 -41.17 0.48
C PRO A 776 28.81 -39.65 0.43
N MET A 777 28.24 -38.90 1.37
CA MET A 777 28.37 -37.44 1.44
C MET A 777 28.30 -36.94 2.88
N VAL A 778 29.01 -35.84 3.17
CA VAL A 778 29.01 -35.15 4.46
C VAL A 778 28.64 -33.69 4.25
N LEU A 779 27.57 -33.22 4.89
CA LEU A 779 27.26 -31.80 4.96
C LEU A 779 28.13 -31.17 6.04
N VAL A 780 28.89 -30.16 5.65
CA VAL A 780 29.80 -29.40 6.53
C VAL A 780 29.15 -28.07 6.87
N ARG A 781 29.07 -27.73 8.15
CA ARG A 781 28.45 -26.49 8.62
C ARG A 781 29.34 -25.77 9.63
N ASP A 782 29.36 -24.44 9.53
CA ASP A 782 29.94 -23.59 10.56
C ASP A 782 28.97 -23.54 11.77
N PRO A 783 29.37 -23.98 12.98
CA PRO A 783 28.48 -24.03 14.13
C PRO A 783 28.08 -22.64 14.66
N ALA A 784 28.89 -21.61 14.41
CA ALA A 784 28.64 -20.24 14.87
C ALA A 784 27.65 -19.52 13.95
N THR A 785 27.85 -19.59 12.64
CA THR A 785 26.97 -18.91 11.66
C THR A 785 25.80 -19.77 11.21
N ARG A 786 25.86 -21.08 11.49
CA ARG A 786 24.95 -22.13 10.97
C ARG A 786 24.96 -22.26 9.45
N GLN A 787 25.88 -21.61 8.74
CA GLN A 787 25.97 -21.67 7.29
C GLN A 787 26.54 -23.02 6.85
N ILE A 788 25.89 -23.62 5.85
CA ILE A 788 26.41 -24.81 5.16
C ILE A 788 27.62 -24.37 4.32
N LEU A 789 28.76 -24.98 4.55
CA LEU A 789 30.01 -24.69 3.86
C LEU A 789 30.21 -25.59 2.64
N SER A 790 29.69 -26.83 2.68
CA SER A 790 29.81 -27.80 1.58
C SER A 790 28.85 -28.98 1.73
N PHE A 791 28.37 -29.52 0.61
CA PHE A 791 27.89 -30.89 0.47
C PHE A 791 29.07 -31.77 0.03
N ALA A 792 29.98 -32.07 0.97
CA ALA A 792 31.26 -32.69 0.66
C ALA A 792 31.12 -34.14 0.19
N ARG A 793 31.65 -34.46 -0.99
CA ARG A 793 31.63 -35.80 -1.61
C ARG A 793 33.05 -36.34 -1.84
N GLY A 794 33.14 -37.62 -2.20
CA GLY A 794 34.41 -38.23 -2.64
C GLY A 794 35.24 -38.91 -1.54
N GLY A 795 34.90 -38.75 -0.26
CA GLY A 795 35.65 -39.32 0.87
C GLY A 795 36.82 -38.45 1.36
N THR A 796 37.13 -37.38 0.62
CA THR A 796 38.08 -36.35 1.00
C THR A 796 37.61 -35.01 0.43
N ALA A 797 37.79 -33.93 1.18
CA ALA A 797 37.45 -32.57 0.74
C ALA A 797 38.31 -31.52 1.45
N THR A 798 38.72 -30.46 0.76
CA THR A 798 39.31 -29.28 1.42
C THR A 798 38.28 -28.16 1.52
N ILE A 799 37.84 -27.88 2.74
CA ILE A 799 36.85 -26.84 3.01
C ILE A 799 37.56 -25.54 3.38
N ARG A 800 37.17 -24.44 2.74
CA ARG A 800 37.65 -23.11 3.12
C ARG A 800 36.81 -22.58 4.28
N THR A 801 37.45 -22.37 5.42
CA THR A 801 36.81 -21.87 6.65
C THR A 801 37.85 -21.39 7.65
N PHE A 802 37.48 -20.40 8.46
CA PHE A 802 38.24 -19.93 9.63
C PHE A 802 37.72 -20.53 10.95
N ALA A 803 36.66 -21.34 10.90
CA ALA A 803 36.07 -21.92 12.09
C ALA A 803 37.07 -22.81 12.83
N ARG A 804 36.98 -22.82 14.16
CA ARG A 804 37.73 -23.70 15.07
C ARG A 804 37.02 -25.02 15.32
N GLU A 805 35.73 -25.07 15.02
CA GLU A 805 34.88 -26.26 15.12
C GLU A 805 34.01 -26.36 13.87
N LEU A 806 33.62 -27.59 13.50
CA LEU A 806 32.71 -27.87 12.40
C LEU A 806 31.59 -28.80 12.88
N ASP A 807 30.37 -28.51 12.45
CA ASP A 807 29.25 -29.46 12.52
C ASP A 807 29.26 -30.30 11.24
N LEU A 808 29.53 -31.61 11.40
CA LEU A 808 29.54 -32.57 10.31
C LEU A 808 28.28 -33.43 10.38
N VAL A 809 27.49 -33.43 9.32
CA VAL A 809 26.30 -34.26 9.17
C VAL A 809 26.59 -35.32 8.11
N TYR A 810 26.80 -36.55 8.55
CA TYR A 810 27.11 -37.70 7.70
C TYR A 810 25.83 -38.32 7.18
N SER A 811 25.68 -38.44 5.86
CA SER A 811 24.56 -39.15 5.25
C SER A 811 24.95 -40.59 4.91
N ASP A 812 24.16 -41.58 5.31
CA ASP A 812 24.31 -42.98 4.88
C ASP A 812 23.60 -43.27 3.54
N GLY A 813 23.14 -42.21 2.86
CA GLY A 813 22.30 -42.26 1.67
C GLY A 813 20.84 -41.89 1.94
N VAL A 814 20.33 -42.14 3.15
CA VAL A 814 18.93 -41.86 3.52
C VAL A 814 18.81 -41.15 4.87
N ARG A 815 19.55 -41.62 5.88
CA ARG A 815 19.55 -41.10 7.24
C ARG A 815 20.81 -40.28 7.50
N SER A 816 20.77 -39.51 8.58
CA SER A 816 21.93 -38.73 9.01
C SER A 816 22.34 -38.98 10.45
N SER A 817 23.64 -38.93 10.67
CA SER A 817 24.27 -38.82 11.98
C SER A 817 25.13 -37.56 12.04
N SER A 818 25.15 -36.86 13.17
CA SER A 818 25.88 -35.61 13.31
C SER A 818 27.01 -35.73 14.33
N ALA A 819 28.13 -35.06 14.08
CA ALA A 819 29.20 -34.88 15.04
C ALA A 819 29.74 -33.45 14.97
N ARG A 820 30.04 -32.87 16.13
CA ARG A 820 30.84 -31.64 16.22
C ARG A 820 32.30 -32.02 16.40
N VAL A 821 33.17 -31.43 15.61
CA VAL A 821 34.60 -31.73 15.60
C VAL A 821 35.42 -30.46 15.72
N ALA A 822 36.42 -30.47 16.59
CA ALA A 822 37.42 -29.40 16.65
C ALA A 822 38.37 -29.51 15.44
N VAL A 823 38.86 -28.37 14.95
CA VAL A 823 39.89 -28.28 13.92
C VAL A 823 41.25 -28.20 14.62
N PRO A 824 42.06 -29.28 14.62
CA PRO A 824 43.31 -29.29 15.37
C PRO A 824 44.29 -28.21 14.89
N GLY A 825 44.90 -27.50 15.85
CA GLY A 825 45.87 -26.44 15.57
C GLY A 825 45.27 -25.06 15.32
N ARG A 826 44.04 -24.79 15.78
CA ARG A 826 43.38 -23.47 15.71
C ARG A 826 42.75 -23.02 17.02
#